data_AF-A0A8C6RKY7-F1
#
_entry.id   AF-A0A8C6RKY7-F1
#
_cell.length_a   1.000
_cell.length_b   1.000
_cell.length_c   1.000
_cell.angle_alpha   90.00
_cell.angle_beta   90.00
_cell.angle_gamma   90.00
#
_symmetry.space_group_name_H-M   'P 1'
#
loop_
_entity.id
_entity.type
_entity.pdbx_description
1 polymer ?
#
loop_
_entity_poly.entity_id
_entity_poly.type
_entity_poly.pdbx_seq_one_letter_code
_entity_poly.pdbx_strand_id
1 'polypeptide(L)'
;ENPGLTLDLDLHLPNSPKGSMKGDILKEQDPCPPQPIQELMKGGKQEEQGLNPEPSAPQQPTEEEEALIEFHRSYRELFQFFCNNTTIHGAIRLVCSKHNRMKTAFWAVLWLCTFGMMYWQFALLFEEYFSYPVSLNINLNSDKLVFPAVTVCTLNPYRYTEIKEELEELDHITEQTLFDLYKYNYSNTRLVRARRRGPRHLGDSLPHPLQRLHILSAPHRAHTVRSSSSSMRDNNPQVDRKDWKIGFQLCNQNKSDCFYQTYSSGVDAVREWYRFHYINILSRLPDTSPSLEEEALGNFIFTCRFNQAPCNQANYSQFHHPIYGNCYTFNSKNSSNLWMSSMPGVNNGLSLTLRTEQNDFIPLLSTVTGARVMVHGQDEPAFMDDGGFNLRPGVETSISMRKESLDSLGGNYGDCTENGSDVPVKNLYPSKYTQQVCIHSCFQENMIKKCGCAYIFYPRPKGVEFCDYRKHSSWGYCYYKLQGAFSLDSLGCFSKCRKPCSVTNYKLSAGYSRWPSVKSQDWIFQMLFLQNNYTINNKRNGIAKLNIFFKELNYKTNSESPSVTMVSLLSNLGSQWSLWFGSSVLSVVEMAELIFDLSVITLLMLLRRFRSRYWSPGRGARGAREVASTPASSFPSRFCPHPTSPTSSLPQPGTTPPLVLTAPPPAYATLGSCPPPLDSVGPSSSSCAIAALVD
;
A
#
# COMPACT_ATOMS: atom_id res chain seq x y z
N GLU A 1 -56.76 -17.20 -50.09
CA GLU A 1 -57.36 -18.50 -49.73
C GLU A 1 -56.47 -19.21 -48.69
N ASN A 2 -57.03 -20.18 -47.96
CA ASN A 2 -56.33 -21.30 -47.27
C ASN A 2 -56.77 -22.61 -48.00
N PRO A 3 -56.19 -23.81 -47.79
CA PRO A 3 -55.28 -24.29 -46.73
C PRO A 3 -53.95 -24.85 -47.32
N GLY A 4 -52.99 -25.49 -46.62
CA GLY A 4 -52.83 -25.88 -45.21
C GLY A 4 -52.41 -27.37 -45.08
N LEU A 5 -51.49 -27.69 -44.16
CA LEU A 5 -51.36 -29.04 -43.57
C LEU A 5 -50.52 -29.00 -42.29
N THR A 6 -51.03 -29.65 -41.25
CA THR A 6 -50.56 -29.71 -39.86
C THR A 6 -49.89 -31.04 -39.54
N LEU A 7 -49.13 -31.10 -38.44
CA LEU A 7 -49.11 -32.26 -37.56
C LEU A 7 -48.61 -31.86 -36.16
N ASP A 8 -49.53 -31.87 -35.20
CA ASP A 8 -49.29 -31.69 -33.76
C ASP A 8 -48.83 -33.01 -33.09
N LEU A 9 -48.22 -32.91 -31.90
CA LEU A 9 -48.59 -33.73 -30.72
C LEU A 9 -47.96 -33.18 -29.42
N ASP A 10 -48.75 -32.48 -28.60
CA ASP A 10 -49.17 -32.84 -27.23
C ASP A 10 -48.35 -33.88 -26.41
N LEU A 11 -48.26 -33.86 -25.06
CA LEU A 11 -48.71 -32.93 -24.00
C LEU A 11 -48.08 -33.33 -22.62
N HIS A 12 -48.28 -32.47 -21.61
CA HIS A 12 -48.39 -32.76 -20.15
C HIS A 12 -47.16 -33.11 -19.25
N LEU A 13 -46.76 -32.09 -18.46
CA LEU A 13 -46.69 -32.05 -16.96
C LEU A 13 -47.37 -33.23 -16.20
N PRO A 14 -46.93 -33.63 -14.97
CA PRO A 14 -46.92 -32.69 -13.83
C PRO A 14 -45.96 -32.94 -12.62
N ASN A 15 -45.98 -31.94 -11.71
CA ASN A 15 -45.82 -31.99 -10.24
C ASN A 15 -44.54 -32.50 -9.55
N SER A 16 -43.97 -31.60 -8.75
CA SER A 16 -43.15 -31.90 -7.56
C SER A 16 -44.00 -32.44 -6.41
N PRO A 17 -43.39 -33.23 -5.51
CA PRO A 17 -43.52 -32.90 -4.09
C PRO A 17 -42.19 -32.85 -3.34
N LYS A 18 -42.23 -32.31 -2.12
CA LYS A 18 -41.09 -32.13 -1.20
C LYS A 18 -40.52 -33.47 -0.73
N GLY A 19 -39.20 -33.59 -0.70
CA GLY A 19 -38.46 -34.68 -0.07
C GLY A 19 -37.26 -34.14 0.72
N SER A 20 -37.07 -34.63 1.94
CA SER A 20 -35.93 -34.32 2.82
C SER A 20 -34.90 -35.46 2.77
N MET A 21 -33.73 -35.22 3.38
CA MET A 21 -32.63 -36.14 3.71
C MET A 21 -31.47 -36.36 2.73
N LYS A 22 -30.32 -36.48 3.42
CA LYS A 22 -28.97 -36.90 3.04
C LYS A 22 -28.91 -38.31 2.40
N GLY A 23 -27.83 -38.50 1.64
CA GLY A 23 -27.15 -39.77 1.31
C GLY A 23 -25.96 -39.40 0.40
N ASP A 24 -24.69 -39.68 0.71
CA ASP A 24 -24.00 -40.96 0.94
C ASP A 24 -23.75 -41.77 -0.35
N ILE A 25 -22.48 -42.13 -0.60
CA ILE A 25 -22.05 -43.07 -1.65
C ILE A 25 -21.25 -44.21 -1.01
N LEU A 26 -21.80 -45.41 -1.20
CA LEU A 26 -21.28 -46.78 -1.09
C LEU A 26 -20.09 -47.13 -0.16
N LYS A 27 -20.43 -48.06 0.75
CA LYS A 27 -19.57 -49.10 1.34
C LYS A 27 -20.00 -50.46 0.77
N GLU A 28 -19.07 -51.41 0.69
CA GLU A 28 -19.30 -52.87 0.58
C GLU A 28 -18.01 -53.55 1.09
N GLN A 29 -17.98 -54.57 1.96
CA GLN A 29 -18.96 -55.16 2.88
C GLN A 29 -18.20 -55.66 4.15
N ASP A 30 -18.90 -55.80 5.28
CA ASP A 30 -18.42 -56.31 6.58
C ASP A 30 -18.26 -57.88 6.56
N PRO A 31 -17.89 -58.66 7.63
CA PRO A 31 -17.94 -58.31 9.06
C PRO A 31 -16.98 -58.95 10.11
N CYS A 32 -17.08 -58.39 11.33
CA CYS A 32 -16.98 -59.04 12.67
C CYS A 32 -15.59 -59.29 13.36
N PRO A 33 -15.57 -59.42 14.73
CA PRO A 33 -14.58 -58.68 15.56
C PRO A 33 -13.74 -59.58 16.55
N PRO A 34 -13.23 -59.18 17.74
CA PRO A 34 -11.79 -58.98 17.92
C PRO A 34 -11.07 -59.60 19.16
N GLN A 35 -9.73 -59.45 19.20
CA GLN A 35 -8.74 -59.70 20.31
C GLN A 35 -8.41 -61.17 20.68
N PRO A 36 -7.24 -61.49 21.30
CA PRO A 36 -6.07 -60.65 21.69
C PRO A 36 -4.66 -61.18 21.25
N ILE A 37 -3.62 -60.33 21.47
CA ILE A 37 -2.21 -60.58 21.91
C ILE A 37 -1.50 -61.92 21.54
N GLN A 38 -0.35 -61.89 20.82
CA GLN A 38 1.02 -62.07 21.38
C GLN A 38 2.13 -62.13 20.30
N GLU A 39 3.37 -62.02 20.76
CA GLU A 39 4.70 -61.98 20.13
C GLU A 39 5.18 -63.17 19.26
N LEU A 40 5.92 -62.79 18.20
CA LEU A 40 7.35 -63.08 17.96
C LEU A 40 7.89 -64.54 17.76
N MET A 41 8.70 -64.68 16.70
CA MET A 41 9.81 -65.64 16.47
C MET A 41 9.57 -67.16 16.46
N LYS A 42 9.83 -67.77 15.29
CA LYS A 42 11.07 -68.54 14.98
C LYS A 42 11.03 -68.95 13.50
N GLY A 43 12.15 -69.22 12.82
CA GLY A 43 13.55 -69.22 13.21
C GLY A 43 14.37 -70.01 12.18
N GLY A 44 15.65 -69.69 12.00
CA GLY A 44 16.56 -70.53 11.20
C GLY A 44 16.82 -71.88 11.89
N LYS A 45 17.03 -72.93 11.09
CA LYS A 45 17.35 -74.29 11.58
C LYS A 45 18.76 -74.36 12.19
N GLN A 46 18.92 -75.15 13.25
CA GLN A 46 19.73 -76.38 13.20
C GLN A 46 19.55 -77.26 14.46
N GLU A 47 19.68 -78.58 14.26
CA GLU A 47 19.77 -79.64 15.30
C GLU A 47 21.17 -79.61 15.98
N GLU A 48 21.50 -80.32 17.06
CA GLU A 48 21.05 -81.64 17.54
C GLU A 48 21.29 -81.86 19.07
N GLN A 49 21.04 -83.08 19.56
CA GLN A 49 21.02 -83.61 20.94
C GLN A 49 22.42 -83.61 21.64
N GLY A 50 22.64 -83.79 22.96
CA GLY A 50 21.78 -83.98 24.14
C GLY A 50 22.28 -85.11 25.09
N LEU A 51 22.63 -84.84 26.38
CA LEU A 51 22.68 -85.83 27.50
C LEU A 51 22.83 -85.22 28.92
N ASN A 52 22.29 -85.90 29.94
CA ASN A 52 22.27 -85.57 31.40
C ASN A 52 23.44 -86.23 32.19
N PRO A 53 23.58 -86.20 33.56
CA PRO A 53 22.84 -85.49 34.64
C PRO A 53 23.68 -84.77 35.76
N GLU A 54 22.94 -84.19 36.72
CA GLU A 54 23.21 -83.76 38.14
C GLU A 54 24.29 -84.47 39.02
N PRO A 55 24.66 -84.00 40.27
CA PRO A 55 23.85 -83.18 41.22
C PRO A 55 24.51 -82.08 42.10
N SER A 56 23.60 -81.34 42.76
CA SER A 56 23.73 -80.63 44.06
C SER A 56 24.29 -79.19 44.14
N ALA A 57 23.36 -78.25 44.37
CA ALA A 57 23.60 -76.94 44.97
C ALA A 57 22.37 -76.56 45.85
N PRO A 58 22.56 -75.97 47.05
CA PRO A 58 21.46 -75.39 47.81
C PRO A 58 21.39 -73.85 47.71
N GLN A 59 20.14 -73.36 47.60
CA GLN A 59 19.63 -72.04 48.02
C GLN A 59 19.84 -70.79 47.13
N GLN A 60 18.71 -70.41 46.49
CA GLN A 60 18.29 -69.04 46.14
C GLN A 60 18.28 -68.10 47.37
N PRO A 61 18.47 -66.77 47.21
CA PRO A 61 17.38 -65.84 46.80
C PRO A 61 17.85 -64.71 45.84
N THR A 62 17.07 -63.83 45.21
CA THR A 62 15.62 -63.69 44.88
C THR A 62 15.53 -62.71 43.70
N GLU A 63 14.42 -62.69 42.97
CA GLU A 63 14.17 -61.77 41.84
C GLU A 63 13.95 -60.32 42.30
N GLU A 64 14.50 -59.33 41.58
CA GLU A 64 13.99 -57.94 41.55
C GLU A 64 14.05 -57.36 40.12
N GLU A 65 12.87 -57.30 39.51
CA GLU A 65 12.30 -56.19 38.70
C GLU A 65 13.13 -55.57 37.54
N GLU A 66 12.71 -55.88 36.31
CA GLU A 66 13.10 -55.15 35.09
C GLU A 66 12.48 -53.74 35.06
N ALA A 67 13.28 -52.71 35.33
CA ALA A 67 12.90 -51.31 35.10
C ALA A 67 13.37 -50.84 33.72
N LEU A 68 12.42 -50.67 32.79
CA LEU A 68 12.64 -49.97 31.52
C LEU A 68 13.05 -48.51 31.80
N ILE A 69 13.97 -47.96 30.98
CA ILE A 69 14.69 -46.67 31.14
C ILE A 69 15.93 -46.75 32.05
N GLU A 70 17.08 -47.04 31.42
CA GLU A 70 18.40 -46.99 32.07
C GLU A 70 18.85 -45.53 32.30
N PHE A 71 18.48 -44.95 33.45
CA PHE A 71 18.90 -43.59 33.80
C PHE A 71 20.41 -43.52 34.08
N HIS A 72 21.18 -42.99 33.12
CA HIS A 72 22.63 -42.81 33.23
C HIS A 72 23.02 -42.07 34.53
N ARG A 73 23.91 -42.69 35.31
CA ARG A 73 24.19 -42.27 36.71
C ARG A 73 25.10 -41.04 36.81
N SER A 74 25.78 -40.70 35.72
CA SER A 74 26.78 -39.63 35.64
C SER A 74 26.74 -38.93 34.28
N TYR A 75 26.87 -37.59 34.27
CA TYR A 75 27.01 -36.78 33.04
C TYR A 75 28.09 -37.31 32.08
N ARG A 76 29.14 -37.93 32.62
CA ARG A 76 30.24 -38.49 31.83
C ARG A 76 29.87 -39.79 31.10
N GLU A 77 28.98 -40.60 31.66
CA GLU A 77 28.49 -41.83 31.03
C GLU A 77 27.54 -41.49 29.89
N LEU A 78 26.56 -40.64 30.16
CA LEU A 78 25.61 -40.12 29.16
C LEU A 78 26.33 -39.47 27.96
N PHE A 79 27.34 -38.62 28.20
CA PHE A 79 28.09 -37.98 27.13
C PHE A 79 28.99 -38.96 26.35
N GLN A 80 29.48 -40.04 26.99
CA GLN A 80 30.22 -41.10 26.31
C GLN A 80 29.31 -42.02 25.49
N PHE A 81 28.12 -42.33 25.98
CA PHE A 81 27.08 -43.05 25.23
C PHE A 81 26.67 -42.27 23.98
N PHE A 82 26.31 -40.99 24.15
CA PHE A 82 25.97 -40.10 23.05
C PHE A 82 27.08 -40.00 22.00
N CYS A 83 28.34 -39.80 22.41
CA CYS A 83 29.44 -39.69 21.44
C CYS A 83 29.85 -41.01 20.75
N ASN A 84 29.34 -42.16 21.21
CA ASN A 84 29.52 -43.45 20.56
C ASN A 84 28.36 -43.80 19.62
N ASN A 85 27.12 -43.42 19.96
CA ASN A 85 25.93 -43.73 19.14
C ASN A 85 25.55 -42.60 18.16
N THR A 86 25.89 -41.34 18.45
CA THR A 86 25.47 -40.22 17.60
C THR A 86 26.07 -40.28 16.21
N THR A 87 25.26 -39.95 15.22
CA THR A 87 25.68 -39.81 13.82
C THR A 87 26.43 -38.51 13.52
N ILE A 88 26.63 -37.62 14.50
CA ILE A 88 27.40 -36.37 14.35
C ILE A 88 28.91 -36.66 14.24
N HIS A 89 29.43 -36.68 13.00
CA HIS A 89 30.80 -37.08 12.69
C HIS A 89 31.90 -36.29 13.43
N GLY A 90 31.63 -35.04 13.80
CA GLY A 90 32.56 -34.21 14.57
C GLY A 90 32.75 -34.65 16.02
N ALA A 91 31.69 -35.12 16.69
CA ALA A 91 31.71 -35.45 18.11
C ALA A 91 32.50 -36.74 18.40
N ILE A 92 32.30 -37.78 17.57
CA ILE A 92 32.98 -39.07 17.65
C ILE A 92 34.51 -38.88 17.62
N ARG A 93 35.01 -38.09 16.66
CA ARG A 93 36.45 -37.79 16.48
C ARG A 93 37.06 -37.09 17.70
N LEU A 94 36.29 -36.23 18.36
CA LEU A 94 36.71 -35.45 19.53
C LEU A 94 36.87 -36.34 20.78
N VAL A 95 35.99 -37.34 20.96
CA VAL A 95 36.04 -38.29 22.09
C VAL A 95 37.04 -39.43 21.87
N CYS A 96 37.14 -39.99 20.65
CA CYS A 96 38.09 -41.06 20.34
C CYS A 96 39.57 -40.61 20.37
N SER A 97 39.86 -39.31 20.26
CA SER A 97 41.24 -38.79 20.22
C SER A 97 41.94 -38.68 21.60
N LYS A 98 41.29 -39.09 22.71
CA LYS A 98 41.79 -38.93 24.10
C LYS A 98 43.26 -39.30 24.34
N HIS A 99 43.82 -40.23 23.58
CA HIS A 99 45.20 -40.73 23.75
C HIS A 99 46.29 -39.82 23.14
N ASN A 100 45.95 -38.81 22.32
CA ASN A 100 46.96 -37.92 21.71
C ASN A 100 46.46 -36.46 21.65
N ARG A 101 46.98 -35.63 22.55
CA ARG A 101 46.54 -34.23 22.75
C ARG A 101 46.67 -33.35 21.50
N MET A 102 47.66 -33.58 20.64
CA MET A 102 47.82 -32.83 19.38
C MET A 102 46.68 -33.11 18.40
N LYS A 103 46.26 -34.38 18.28
CA LYS A 103 45.12 -34.76 17.44
C LYS A 103 43.80 -34.22 18.00
N THR A 104 43.63 -34.24 19.33
CA THR A 104 42.43 -33.69 19.98
C THR A 104 42.31 -32.18 19.75
N ALA A 105 43.41 -31.44 19.86
CA ALA A 105 43.44 -30.01 19.58
C ALA A 105 43.07 -29.70 18.11
N PHE A 106 43.62 -30.45 17.15
CA PHE A 106 43.29 -30.29 15.73
C PHE A 106 41.80 -30.50 15.44
N TRP A 107 41.21 -31.62 15.90
CA TRP A 107 39.78 -31.89 15.67
C TRP A 107 38.86 -30.93 16.43
N ALA A 108 39.27 -30.45 17.61
CA ALA A 108 38.52 -29.43 18.35
C ALA A 108 38.51 -28.07 17.64
N VAL A 109 39.66 -27.63 17.07
CA VAL A 109 39.73 -26.40 16.27
C VAL A 109 38.88 -26.53 15.01
N LEU A 110 38.99 -27.65 14.28
CA LEU A 110 38.17 -27.89 13.09
C LEU A 110 36.66 -27.82 13.42
N TRP A 111 36.24 -28.49 14.49
CA TRP A 111 34.85 -28.50 14.94
C TRP A 111 34.36 -27.10 15.35
N LEU A 112 35.18 -26.32 16.08
CA LEU A 112 34.85 -24.93 16.42
C LEU A 112 34.73 -24.03 15.19
N CYS A 113 35.59 -24.23 14.18
CA CYS A 113 35.51 -23.48 12.92
C CYS A 113 34.24 -23.85 12.12
N THR A 114 33.89 -25.13 11.99
CA THR A 114 32.66 -25.54 11.29
C THR A 114 31.40 -25.10 12.04
N PHE A 115 31.41 -25.18 13.37
CA PHE A 115 30.33 -24.66 14.23
C PHE A 115 30.18 -23.14 14.05
N GLY A 116 31.28 -22.38 14.11
CA GLY A 116 31.27 -20.93 13.88
C GLY A 116 30.74 -20.54 12.50
N MET A 117 31.18 -21.23 11.44
CA MET A 117 30.69 -21.01 10.07
C MET A 117 29.19 -21.32 9.92
N MET A 118 28.70 -22.40 10.51
CA MET A 118 27.27 -22.74 10.48
C MET A 118 26.42 -21.69 11.21
N TYR A 119 26.82 -21.26 12.41
CA TYR A 119 26.07 -20.23 13.14
C TYR A 119 26.13 -18.86 12.46
N TRP A 120 27.22 -18.53 11.77
CA TRP A 120 27.30 -17.37 10.88
C TRP A 120 26.29 -17.47 9.72
N GLN A 121 26.21 -18.63 9.05
CA GLN A 121 25.20 -18.86 8.00
C GLN A 121 23.77 -18.84 8.54
N PHE A 122 23.51 -19.36 9.74
CA PHE A 122 22.21 -19.24 10.40
C PHE A 122 21.86 -17.77 10.66
N ALA A 123 22.81 -16.96 11.14
CA ALA A 123 22.60 -15.53 11.33
C ALA A 123 22.21 -14.83 10.01
N LEU A 124 22.90 -15.15 8.90
CA LEU A 124 22.55 -14.64 7.57
C LEU A 124 21.15 -15.07 7.10
N LEU A 125 20.78 -16.35 7.30
CA LEU A 125 19.44 -16.86 6.96
C LEU A 125 18.33 -16.21 7.80
N PHE A 126 18.58 -15.93 9.08
CA PHE A 126 17.64 -15.20 9.93
C PHE A 126 17.59 -13.72 9.56
N GLU A 127 18.70 -13.08 9.20
CA GLU A 127 18.75 -11.70 8.72
C GLU A 127 17.95 -11.56 7.40
N GLU A 128 18.14 -12.48 6.45
CA GLU A 128 17.36 -12.54 5.22
C GLU A 128 15.86 -12.73 5.52
N TYR A 129 15.49 -13.67 6.40
CA TYR A 129 14.10 -13.89 6.78
C TYR A 129 13.45 -12.66 7.46
N PHE A 130 14.13 -12.03 8.42
CA PHE A 130 13.64 -10.84 9.13
C PHE A 130 13.80 -9.54 8.34
N SER A 131 14.43 -9.57 7.17
CA SER A 131 14.37 -8.48 6.18
C SER A 131 13.03 -8.43 5.43
N TYR A 132 12.17 -9.44 5.60
CA TYR A 132 10.83 -9.57 4.98
C TYR A 132 10.83 -9.42 3.44
N PRO A 133 11.66 -10.20 2.70
CA PRO A 133 11.79 -10.05 1.25
C PRO A 133 10.52 -10.48 0.52
N VAL A 134 10.11 -9.69 -0.47
CA VAL A 134 8.94 -9.93 -1.32
C VAL A 134 9.32 -10.23 -2.78
N SER A 135 8.53 -11.09 -3.42
CA SER A 135 8.65 -11.49 -4.82
C SER A 135 7.39 -11.11 -5.57
N LEU A 136 7.53 -10.53 -6.76
CA LEU A 136 6.41 -10.08 -7.58
C LEU A 136 5.99 -11.19 -8.56
N ASN A 137 4.75 -11.67 -8.43
CA ASN A 137 4.15 -12.59 -9.37
C ASN A 137 3.24 -11.82 -10.33
N ILE A 138 3.41 -12.05 -11.64
CA ILE A 138 2.59 -11.42 -12.67
C ILE A 138 1.71 -12.50 -13.30
N ASN A 139 0.41 -12.44 -13.00
CA ASN A 139 -0.60 -13.33 -13.54
C ASN A 139 -1.45 -12.60 -14.59
N LEU A 140 -1.88 -13.36 -15.62
CA LEU A 140 -2.90 -12.93 -16.57
C LEU A 140 -4.16 -13.75 -16.30
N ASN A 141 -5.19 -13.08 -15.79
CA ASN A 141 -6.45 -13.70 -15.43
C ASN A 141 -7.47 -13.51 -16.56
N SER A 142 -8.21 -14.58 -16.88
CA SER A 142 -9.15 -14.65 -18.02
C SER A 142 -10.58 -14.88 -17.53
N ASP A 143 -11.06 -14.01 -16.65
CA ASP A 143 -12.40 -14.10 -16.04
C ASP A 143 -13.43 -13.19 -16.74
N LYS A 144 -14.72 -13.41 -16.47
CA LYS A 144 -15.77 -12.45 -16.84
C LYS A 144 -15.54 -11.15 -16.06
N LEU A 145 -15.26 -10.06 -16.76
CA LEU A 145 -14.98 -8.78 -16.14
C LEU A 145 -16.26 -8.08 -15.69
N VAL A 146 -16.34 -7.73 -14.41
CA VAL A 146 -17.27 -6.71 -13.93
C VAL A 146 -16.91 -5.39 -14.62
N PHE A 147 -17.88 -4.76 -15.28
CA PHE A 147 -17.68 -3.44 -15.85
C PHE A 147 -17.46 -2.44 -14.69
N PRO A 148 -16.57 -1.46 -14.82
CA PRO A 148 -16.35 -0.44 -13.78
C PRO A 148 -17.58 0.46 -13.60
N ALA A 149 -17.55 1.28 -12.55
CA ALA A 149 -18.45 2.43 -12.47
C ALA A 149 -17.96 3.52 -13.44
N VAL A 150 -18.92 4.20 -14.08
CA VAL A 150 -18.64 5.29 -15.03
C VAL A 150 -19.40 6.52 -14.60
N THR A 151 -18.68 7.57 -14.20
CA THR A 151 -19.27 8.88 -13.92
C THR A 151 -19.11 9.79 -15.13
N VAL A 152 -20.23 10.36 -15.59
CA VAL A 152 -20.24 11.40 -16.62
C VAL A 152 -20.80 12.67 -16.00
N CYS A 153 -20.02 13.75 -16.04
CA CYS A 153 -20.43 15.09 -15.65
C CYS A 153 -20.64 15.98 -16.87
N THR A 154 -21.58 16.90 -16.72
CA THR A 154 -21.62 18.15 -17.50
C THR A 154 -20.33 18.95 -17.28
N LEU A 155 -20.08 19.95 -18.14
CA LEU A 155 -19.09 21.01 -17.89
C LEU A 155 -19.80 22.37 -17.79
N ASN A 156 -20.98 22.38 -17.17
CA ASN A 156 -21.82 23.56 -17.03
C ASN A 156 -22.45 23.57 -15.62
N PRO A 157 -21.89 24.33 -14.66
CA PRO A 157 -22.41 24.39 -13.30
C PRO A 157 -23.80 25.04 -13.29
N TYR A 158 -24.74 24.44 -12.56
CA TYR A 158 -26.14 24.88 -12.57
C TYR A 158 -26.31 26.19 -11.77
N ARG A 159 -27.05 27.15 -12.33
CA ARG A 159 -27.54 28.32 -11.57
C ARG A 159 -28.79 27.94 -10.79
N TYR A 160 -28.60 27.50 -9.55
CA TYR A 160 -29.67 27.34 -8.58
C TYR A 160 -30.49 28.63 -8.46
N THR A 161 -31.82 28.49 -8.42
CA THR A 161 -32.78 29.59 -8.36
C THR A 161 -32.62 30.44 -7.10
N GLU A 162 -32.22 29.81 -6.00
CA GLU A 162 -32.11 30.34 -4.65
C GLU A 162 -30.94 31.32 -4.49
N ILE A 163 -29.84 31.10 -5.22
CA ILE A 163 -28.66 31.97 -5.24
C ILE A 163 -28.56 32.81 -6.53
N LYS A 164 -29.60 32.78 -7.37
CA LYS A 164 -29.58 33.46 -8.67
C LYS A 164 -29.31 34.96 -8.55
N GLU A 165 -29.93 35.64 -7.58
CA GLU A 165 -29.73 37.08 -7.37
C GLU A 165 -28.29 37.40 -6.91
N GLU A 166 -27.71 36.59 -6.01
CA GLU A 166 -26.31 36.74 -5.57
C GLU A 166 -25.30 36.46 -6.71
N LEU A 167 -25.63 35.55 -7.64
CA LEU A 167 -24.83 35.28 -8.83
C LEU A 167 -24.94 36.39 -9.89
N GLU A 168 -26.13 36.99 -10.06
CA GLU A 168 -26.31 38.17 -10.93
C GLU A 168 -25.55 39.40 -10.40
N GLU A 169 -25.47 39.56 -9.08
CA GLU A 169 -24.62 40.59 -8.43
C GLU A 169 -23.12 40.33 -8.65
N LEU A 170 -22.65 39.08 -8.46
CA LEU A 170 -21.26 38.70 -8.73
C LEU A 170 -20.88 38.92 -10.21
N ASP A 171 -21.75 38.55 -11.15
CA ASP A 171 -21.55 38.79 -12.57
C ASP A 171 -21.40 40.29 -12.88
N HIS A 172 -22.26 41.14 -12.29
CA HIS A 172 -22.21 42.59 -12.50
C HIS A 172 -20.91 43.21 -11.97
N ILE A 173 -20.45 42.82 -10.77
CA ILE A 173 -19.18 43.28 -10.22
C ILE A 173 -18.00 42.77 -11.07
N THR A 174 -18.11 41.58 -11.66
CA THR A 174 -17.10 41.06 -12.59
C THR A 174 -17.03 41.87 -13.87
N GLU A 175 -18.18 42.22 -14.47
CA GLU A 175 -18.25 43.08 -15.67
C GLU A 175 -17.61 44.44 -15.40
N GLN A 176 -17.94 45.08 -14.27
CA GLN A 176 -17.33 46.35 -13.88
C GLN A 176 -15.81 46.22 -13.69
N THR A 177 -15.36 45.17 -12.98
CA THR A 177 -13.93 44.89 -12.77
C THR A 177 -13.17 44.68 -14.10
N LEU A 178 -13.78 43.99 -15.07
CA LEU A 178 -13.22 43.77 -16.39
C LEU A 178 -13.13 45.08 -17.21
N PHE A 179 -14.14 45.95 -17.10
CA PHE A 179 -14.13 47.27 -17.71
C PHE A 179 -13.07 48.18 -17.07
N ASP A 180 -12.91 48.14 -15.74
CA ASP A 180 -11.96 48.98 -15.04
C ASP A 180 -10.51 48.58 -15.32
N LEU A 181 -10.19 47.28 -15.25
CA LEU A 181 -8.83 46.76 -15.44
C LEU A 181 -8.38 46.65 -16.91
N TYR A 182 -9.30 46.31 -17.83
CA TYR A 182 -8.97 45.99 -19.24
C TYR A 182 -9.73 46.82 -20.28
N LYS A 183 -10.67 47.69 -19.86
CA LYS A 183 -11.61 48.40 -20.77
C LYS A 183 -12.43 47.44 -21.65
N TYR A 184 -12.64 46.21 -21.18
CA TYR A 184 -13.49 45.24 -21.84
C TYR A 184 -14.97 45.58 -21.60
N ASN A 185 -15.72 45.79 -22.68
CA ASN A 185 -17.15 46.09 -22.61
C ASN A 185 -17.97 44.86 -23.00
N TYR A 186 -18.50 44.16 -22.00
CA TYR A 186 -19.28 42.92 -22.18
C TYR A 186 -20.65 43.16 -22.84
N SER A 187 -21.19 44.38 -22.79
CA SER A 187 -22.54 44.71 -23.29
C SER A 187 -22.74 44.56 -24.81
N ASN A 188 -21.66 44.38 -25.59
CA ASN A 188 -21.74 44.08 -27.03
C ASN A 188 -21.97 42.58 -27.32
N THR A 189 -21.78 41.70 -26.34
CA THR A 189 -22.06 40.26 -26.45
C THR A 189 -23.51 39.98 -26.04
N ARG A 190 -24.36 39.63 -27.01
CA ARG A 190 -25.78 39.31 -26.79
C ARG A 190 -25.94 38.21 -25.73
N LEU A 191 -26.52 38.53 -24.57
CA LEU A 191 -27.44 37.64 -23.83
C LEU A 191 -28.24 38.29 -22.68
N VAL A 192 -27.89 39.48 -22.19
CA VAL A 192 -28.67 40.16 -21.14
C VAL A 192 -29.46 41.35 -21.68
N ARG A 193 -30.67 41.09 -22.19
CA ARG A 193 -31.71 42.12 -22.39
C ARG A 193 -32.60 42.24 -21.14
N ALA A 194 -31.98 42.31 -19.97
CA ALA A 194 -32.66 42.61 -18.71
C ALA A 194 -32.83 44.13 -18.56
N ARG A 195 -33.93 44.54 -17.91
CA ARG A 195 -34.38 45.94 -17.85
C ARG A 195 -33.35 46.82 -17.14
N ARG A 196 -33.07 48.01 -17.69
CA ARG A 196 -32.52 49.15 -16.95
C ARG A 196 -33.45 49.48 -15.77
N ARG A 197 -33.16 48.93 -14.60
CA ARG A 197 -33.56 49.54 -13.32
C ARG A 197 -32.46 50.54 -12.96
N GLY A 198 -32.85 51.72 -12.48
CA GLY A 198 -31.91 52.80 -12.17
C GLY A 198 -30.94 52.43 -11.04
N PRO A 199 -29.91 53.26 -10.78
CA PRO A 199 -28.90 52.99 -9.77
C PRO A 199 -29.56 52.84 -8.40
N ARG A 200 -29.66 51.58 -7.93
CA ARG A 200 -29.86 51.31 -6.51
C ARG A 200 -28.54 51.63 -5.80
N HIS A 201 -28.66 52.03 -4.54
CA HIS A 201 -27.51 52.40 -3.71
C HIS A 201 -26.39 51.37 -3.80
N LEU A 202 -25.16 51.87 -3.76
CA LEU A 202 -23.91 51.13 -3.71
C LEU A 202 -23.99 50.03 -2.63
N GLY A 203 -24.33 48.81 -3.04
CA GLY A 203 -24.27 47.63 -2.20
C GLY A 203 -22.82 47.37 -1.80
N ASP A 204 -22.62 46.80 -0.61
CA ASP A 204 -21.30 46.63 -0.02
C ASP A 204 -20.33 45.97 -1.00
N SER A 205 -19.21 46.65 -1.30
CA SER A 205 -18.19 46.13 -2.19
C SER A 205 -17.72 44.76 -1.74
N LEU A 206 -17.69 43.77 -2.65
CA LEU A 206 -17.21 42.41 -2.34
C LEU A 206 -15.92 42.46 -1.51
N PRO A 207 -15.81 41.67 -0.42
CA PRO A 207 -14.78 41.86 0.62
C PRO A 207 -13.35 41.66 0.12
N HIS A 208 -13.18 41.03 -1.04
CA HIS A 208 -11.90 40.80 -1.70
C HIS A 208 -12.00 41.27 -3.15
N PRO A 209 -11.81 42.57 -3.45
CA PRO A 209 -11.80 43.08 -4.82
C PRO A 209 -10.53 42.63 -5.56
N LEU A 210 -10.66 42.43 -6.88
CA LEU A 210 -9.53 42.12 -7.76
C LEU A 210 -8.82 43.42 -8.16
N GLN A 211 -7.50 43.49 -8.00
CA GLN A 211 -6.72 44.72 -8.19
C GLN A 211 -5.46 44.48 -9.02
N ARG A 212 -5.01 45.52 -9.74
CA ARG A 212 -3.69 45.58 -10.38
C ARG A 212 -2.64 45.93 -9.34
N LEU A 213 -1.64 45.07 -9.21
CA LEU A 213 -0.51 45.23 -8.30
C LEU A 213 0.71 45.62 -9.12
N HIS A 214 1.20 46.85 -8.93
CA HIS A 214 2.48 47.27 -9.47
C HIS A 214 3.60 46.60 -8.67
N ILE A 215 4.51 45.91 -9.37
CA ILE A 215 5.73 45.42 -8.74
C ILE A 215 6.63 46.63 -8.52
N LEU A 216 6.75 47.07 -7.27
CA LEU A 216 7.86 47.96 -6.88
C LEU A 216 9.15 47.21 -7.17
N SER A 217 9.83 47.59 -8.25
CA SER A 217 11.16 47.08 -8.57
C SER A 217 12.07 47.33 -7.37
N ALA A 218 12.76 46.28 -6.89
CA ALA A 218 13.88 46.48 -5.97
C ALA A 218 14.85 47.50 -6.59
N PRO A 219 15.52 48.37 -5.81
CA PRO A 219 16.26 49.50 -6.34
C PRO A 219 17.40 49.02 -7.27
N HIS A 220 17.14 49.07 -8.58
CA HIS A 220 18.11 48.67 -9.58
C HIS A 220 19.28 49.65 -9.55
N ARG A 221 20.49 49.11 -9.34
CA ARG A 221 21.74 49.83 -9.61
C ARG A 221 21.68 50.45 -10.99
N ALA A 222 22.04 51.72 -11.08
CA ALA A 222 22.03 52.48 -12.32
C ALA A 222 22.93 51.82 -13.38
N HIS A 223 22.33 51.41 -14.50
CA HIS A 223 23.05 51.07 -15.72
C HIS A 223 22.48 51.84 -16.91
N THR A 224 23.19 52.94 -17.19
CA THR A 224 23.53 53.48 -18.52
C THR A 224 22.47 53.44 -19.63
N VAL A 225 21.98 54.64 -19.94
CA VAL A 225 21.21 54.99 -21.14
C VAL A 225 21.94 54.64 -22.43
N ARG A 226 21.23 54.06 -23.41
CA ARG A 226 21.45 54.32 -24.84
C ARG A 226 20.14 54.18 -25.64
N SER A 227 19.86 55.18 -26.47
CA SER A 227 18.81 55.22 -27.49
C SER A 227 19.15 54.30 -28.68
N SER A 228 18.29 53.98 -29.66
CA SER A 228 17.17 54.76 -30.24
C SER A 228 16.20 53.93 -31.11
N SER A 229 14.92 54.35 -31.12
CA SER A 229 13.97 54.39 -32.25
C SER A 229 13.67 53.16 -33.15
N SER A 230 12.39 52.74 -33.15
CA SER A 230 11.58 52.65 -34.39
C SER A 230 10.08 52.72 -34.05
N SER A 231 9.31 53.59 -34.71
CA SER A 231 7.90 53.85 -34.38
C SER A 231 6.91 53.09 -35.28
N MET A 232 5.95 52.39 -34.67
CA MET A 232 4.66 52.05 -35.29
C MET A 232 3.55 52.38 -34.30
N ARG A 233 2.48 53.04 -34.75
CA ARG A 233 1.31 53.37 -33.91
C ARG A 233 0.32 52.22 -33.93
N ASP A 234 0.35 51.36 -32.92
CA ASP A 234 -0.79 50.52 -32.58
C ASP A 234 -1.76 51.29 -31.68
N ASN A 235 -3.03 51.38 -32.10
CA ASN A 235 -4.13 51.89 -31.27
C ASN A 235 -4.70 50.83 -30.30
N ASN A 236 -3.92 49.79 -30.02
CA ASN A 236 -4.20 48.83 -28.96
C ASN A 236 -3.54 49.36 -27.67
N PRO A 237 -4.21 49.40 -26.50
CA PRO A 237 -3.54 49.78 -25.26
C PRO A 237 -2.30 48.88 -25.07
N GLN A 238 -1.11 49.48 -25.03
CA GLN A 238 0.12 48.75 -24.73
C GLN A 238 0.06 48.29 -23.28
N VAL A 239 -0.43 47.07 -23.11
CA VAL A 239 -0.38 46.33 -21.86
C VAL A 239 1.07 45.90 -21.66
N ASP A 240 1.88 46.77 -21.06
CA ASP A 240 3.28 46.48 -20.82
C ASP A 240 3.39 45.28 -19.87
N ARG A 241 3.87 44.16 -20.41
CA ARG A 241 3.56 42.81 -19.90
C ARG A 241 4.40 42.40 -18.69
N LYS A 242 5.34 43.25 -18.25
CA LYS A 242 6.41 42.88 -17.32
C LYS A 242 6.22 43.35 -15.86
N ASP A 243 5.50 44.45 -15.64
CA ASP A 243 5.64 45.21 -14.38
C ASP A 243 4.43 45.15 -13.44
N TRP A 244 3.37 44.43 -13.82
CA TRP A 244 2.14 44.31 -13.04
C TRP A 244 1.66 42.87 -12.94
N LYS A 245 1.23 42.49 -11.73
CA LYS A 245 0.46 41.27 -11.47
C LYS A 245 -0.98 41.64 -11.15
N ILE A 246 -1.87 40.67 -11.19
CA ILE A 246 -3.26 40.85 -10.76
C ILE A 246 -3.52 39.92 -9.60
N GLY A 247 -4.19 40.40 -8.58
CA GLY A 247 -4.55 39.58 -7.43
C GLY A 247 -5.61 40.21 -6.57
N PHE A 248 -6.05 39.45 -5.58
CA PHE A 248 -6.92 39.93 -4.52
C PHE A 248 -6.21 39.75 -3.17
N GLN A 249 -6.51 40.63 -2.22
CA GLN A 249 -5.89 40.62 -0.90
C GLN A 249 -6.63 39.64 0.01
N LEU A 250 -5.86 38.79 0.70
CA LEU A 250 -6.35 37.88 1.73
C LEU A 250 -5.67 38.22 3.06
N CYS A 251 -6.48 38.41 4.10
CA CYS A 251 -6.04 38.82 5.43
C CYS A 251 -6.54 37.86 6.51
N ASN A 252 -5.80 37.76 7.61
CA ASN A 252 -6.29 37.16 8.84
C ASN A 252 -7.42 38.02 9.47
N GLN A 253 -8.09 37.49 10.50
CA GLN A 253 -9.23 38.16 11.16
C GLN A 253 -8.88 39.58 11.66
N ASN A 254 -7.66 39.75 12.18
CA ASN A 254 -7.18 41.01 12.76
C ASN A 254 -6.57 41.97 11.71
N LYS A 255 -6.56 41.59 10.42
CA LYS A 255 -5.90 42.31 9.31
C LYS A 255 -4.41 42.64 9.54
N SER A 256 -3.71 41.85 10.36
CA SER A 256 -2.30 42.04 10.70
C SER A 256 -1.32 41.24 9.83
N ASP A 257 -1.72 40.06 9.34
CA ASP A 257 -1.03 39.32 8.28
C ASP A 257 -1.95 39.29 7.07
N CYS A 258 -1.52 39.94 5.99
CA CYS A 258 -2.20 39.98 4.72
C CYS A 258 -1.20 39.66 3.60
N PHE A 259 -1.63 38.84 2.65
CA PHE A 259 -0.87 38.58 1.43
C PHE A 259 -1.78 38.74 0.20
N TYR A 260 -1.16 38.96 -0.96
CA TYR A 260 -1.86 39.02 -2.23
C TYR A 260 -1.76 37.67 -2.94
N GLN A 261 -2.90 37.09 -3.31
CA GLN A 261 -2.94 35.93 -4.19
C GLN A 261 -2.78 36.43 -5.63
N THR A 262 -1.53 36.42 -6.13
CA THR A 262 -1.18 37.04 -7.43
C THR A 262 -1.07 36.05 -8.57
N TYR A 263 -1.56 36.45 -9.74
CA TYR A 263 -1.52 35.70 -11.00
C TYR A 263 -0.77 36.50 -12.08
N SER A 264 -0.16 35.78 -13.02
CA SER A 264 0.56 36.33 -14.19
C SER A 264 -0.34 36.60 -15.40
N SER A 265 -1.55 36.03 -15.39
CA SER A 265 -2.51 36.05 -16.49
C SER A 265 -3.84 36.60 -16.00
N GLY A 266 -4.43 37.50 -16.78
CA GLY A 266 -5.72 38.09 -16.46
C GLY A 266 -6.89 37.11 -16.49
N VAL A 267 -6.80 36.10 -17.36
CA VAL A 267 -7.82 35.05 -17.49
C VAL A 267 -7.87 34.21 -16.22
N ASP A 268 -6.70 33.78 -15.73
CA ASP A 268 -6.61 32.94 -14.54
C ASP A 268 -6.91 33.73 -13.26
N ALA A 269 -6.49 35.01 -13.21
CA ALA A 269 -6.84 35.92 -12.12
C ALA A 269 -8.36 36.07 -11.95
N VAL A 270 -9.08 36.33 -13.04
CA VAL A 270 -10.54 36.50 -13.02
C VAL A 270 -11.24 35.17 -12.74
N ARG A 271 -10.78 34.06 -13.34
CA ARG A 271 -11.36 32.72 -13.11
C ARG A 271 -11.25 32.30 -11.64
N GLU A 272 -10.06 32.37 -11.04
CA GLU A 272 -9.88 31.93 -9.64
C GLU A 272 -10.52 32.90 -8.63
N TRP A 273 -10.58 34.21 -8.95
CA TRP A 273 -11.33 35.17 -8.15
C TRP A 273 -12.84 34.94 -8.20
N TYR A 274 -13.39 34.70 -9.40
CA TYR A 274 -14.81 34.36 -9.56
C TYR A 274 -15.14 33.04 -8.86
N ARG A 275 -14.30 32.01 -9.05
CA ARG A 275 -14.38 30.72 -8.36
C ARG A 275 -14.43 30.90 -6.85
N PHE A 276 -13.55 31.73 -6.28
CA PHE A 276 -13.49 31.99 -4.83
C PHE A 276 -14.79 32.56 -4.26
N HIS A 277 -15.44 33.50 -4.95
CA HIS A 277 -16.73 34.05 -4.53
C HIS A 277 -17.89 33.09 -4.83
N TYR A 278 -17.89 32.44 -5.99
CA TYR A 278 -18.90 31.48 -6.41
C TYR A 278 -19.03 30.29 -5.42
N ILE A 279 -17.91 29.67 -5.04
CA ILE A 279 -17.95 28.56 -4.07
C ILE A 279 -18.42 29.00 -2.67
N ASN A 280 -18.26 30.28 -2.36
CA ASN A 280 -18.76 30.86 -1.12
C ASN A 280 -20.27 31.06 -1.14
N ILE A 281 -20.81 31.60 -2.25
CA ILE A 281 -22.25 31.72 -2.48
C ILE A 281 -22.90 30.34 -2.50
N LEU A 282 -22.30 29.37 -3.20
CA LEU A 282 -22.80 27.99 -3.27
C LEU A 282 -22.87 27.30 -1.89
N SER A 283 -21.98 27.68 -0.95
CA SER A 283 -21.97 27.13 0.42
C SER A 283 -23.21 27.48 1.26
N ARG A 284 -24.02 28.45 0.81
CA ARG A 284 -25.25 28.91 1.47
C ARG A 284 -26.48 28.07 1.13
N LEU A 285 -26.40 27.18 0.13
CA LEU A 285 -27.51 26.31 -0.23
C LEU A 285 -27.81 25.30 0.89
N PRO A 286 -29.09 25.04 1.22
CA PRO A 286 -29.46 24.05 2.21
C PRO A 286 -29.23 22.63 1.68
N ASP A 287 -28.85 21.69 2.56
CA ASP A 287 -28.64 20.26 2.20
C ASP A 287 -29.89 19.59 1.61
N THR A 288 -31.06 20.13 1.94
CA THR A 288 -32.37 19.67 1.48
C THR A 288 -32.84 20.39 0.21
N SER A 289 -32.01 21.25 -0.41
CA SER A 289 -32.33 21.77 -1.75
C SER A 289 -32.38 20.58 -2.71
N PRO A 290 -33.52 20.33 -3.38
CA PRO A 290 -33.63 19.19 -4.27
C PRO A 290 -32.65 19.39 -5.42
N SER A 291 -31.80 18.39 -5.66
CA SER A 291 -31.18 18.21 -6.96
C SER A 291 -32.31 17.93 -7.95
N LEU A 292 -32.84 19.00 -8.59
CA LEU A 292 -34.05 19.00 -9.41
C LEU A 292 -34.21 17.68 -10.19
N GLU A 293 -35.23 16.93 -9.80
CA GLU A 293 -35.39 15.51 -10.13
C GLU A 293 -35.67 15.28 -11.61
N GLU A 294 -35.17 14.14 -12.10
CA GLU A 294 -35.50 13.41 -13.34
C GLU A 294 -35.41 14.12 -14.71
N GLU A 295 -35.92 15.35 -14.89
CA GLU A 295 -35.91 16.05 -16.20
C GLU A 295 -34.48 16.37 -16.69
N ALA A 296 -33.49 16.41 -15.80
CA ALA A 296 -32.11 16.75 -16.14
C ALA A 296 -31.38 15.64 -16.94
N LEU A 297 -31.66 14.34 -16.68
CA LEU A 297 -30.91 13.26 -17.32
C LEU A 297 -31.21 13.15 -18.82
N GLY A 298 -32.50 13.10 -19.21
CA GLY A 298 -32.89 13.01 -20.62
C GLY A 298 -32.45 14.22 -21.45
N ASN A 299 -32.32 15.38 -20.80
CA ASN A 299 -31.74 16.57 -21.41
C ASN A 299 -30.23 16.45 -21.68
N PHE A 300 -29.48 15.76 -20.82
CA PHE A 300 -28.01 15.60 -20.96
C PHE A 300 -27.60 14.35 -21.75
N ILE A 301 -28.27 13.21 -21.56
CA ILE A 301 -27.93 11.91 -22.16
C ILE A 301 -29.09 11.46 -23.06
N PHE A 302 -28.92 11.65 -24.36
CA PHE A 302 -29.94 11.34 -25.37
C PHE A 302 -30.10 9.84 -25.61
N THR A 303 -29.02 9.05 -25.51
CA THR A 303 -29.09 7.59 -25.61
C THR A 303 -28.09 6.93 -24.67
N CYS A 304 -28.54 5.87 -23.99
CA CYS A 304 -27.71 4.96 -23.20
C CYS A 304 -27.85 3.54 -23.76
N ARG A 305 -26.75 2.91 -24.18
CA ARG A 305 -26.72 1.47 -24.49
C ARG A 305 -25.54 0.79 -23.81
N PHE A 306 -25.78 -0.34 -23.14
CA PHE A 306 -24.74 -1.20 -22.58
C PHE A 306 -24.93 -2.62 -23.11
N ASN A 307 -23.88 -3.24 -23.65
CA ASN A 307 -23.92 -4.57 -24.24
C ASN A 307 -25.13 -4.78 -25.17
N GLN A 308 -25.30 -3.84 -26.12
CA GLN A 308 -26.41 -3.72 -27.07
C GLN A 308 -27.81 -3.46 -26.47
N ALA A 309 -28.06 -3.69 -25.18
CA ALA A 309 -29.33 -3.36 -24.50
C ALA A 309 -29.44 -1.85 -24.18
N PRO A 310 -30.65 -1.27 -24.12
CA PRO A 310 -30.86 0.11 -23.66
C PRO A 310 -30.66 0.21 -22.13
N CYS A 311 -30.02 1.29 -21.65
CA CYS A 311 -29.79 1.53 -20.23
C CYS A 311 -30.50 2.78 -19.67
N ASN A 312 -31.51 3.31 -20.38
CA ASN A 312 -32.27 4.50 -19.95
C ASN A 312 -33.06 4.31 -18.63
N GLN A 313 -33.37 3.06 -18.24
CA GLN A 313 -34.04 2.71 -16.98
C GLN A 313 -33.08 2.17 -15.91
N ALA A 314 -31.76 2.26 -16.12
CA ALA A 314 -30.79 1.75 -15.15
C ALA A 314 -30.71 2.66 -13.92
N ASN A 315 -30.57 2.07 -12.72
CA ASN A 315 -30.33 2.82 -11.49
C ASN A 315 -28.95 3.50 -11.54
N TYR A 316 -28.92 4.80 -11.85
CA TYR A 316 -27.78 5.69 -11.73
C TYR A 316 -27.82 6.44 -10.39
N SER A 317 -26.65 6.84 -9.87
CA SER A 317 -26.59 7.84 -8.80
C SER A 317 -26.25 9.22 -9.36
N GLN A 318 -26.92 10.25 -8.85
CA GLN A 318 -26.69 11.64 -9.24
C GLN A 318 -26.02 12.41 -8.09
N PHE A 319 -25.09 13.30 -8.42
CA PHE A 319 -24.57 14.31 -7.51
C PHE A 319 -24.23 15.59 -8.28
N HIS A 320 -24.25 16.74 -7.61
CA HIS A 320 -23.83 18.00 -8.22
C HIS A 320 -22.40 18.34 -7.78
N HIS A 321 -21.47 18.44 -8.73
CA HIS A 321 -20.10 18.88 -8.46
C HIS A 321 -20.00 20.40 -8.56
N PRO A 322 -19.46 21.12 -7.55
CA PRO A 322 -19.44 22.58 -7.51
C PRO A 322 -18.94 23.28 -8.79
N ILE A 323 -17.90 22.76 -9.44
CA ILE A 323 -17.32 23.34 -10.67
C ILE A 323 -17.94 22.80 -11.95
N TYR A 324 -18.30 21.50 -12.00
CA TYR A 324 -18.64 20.84 -13.27
C TYR A 324 -20.14 20.84 -13.54
N GLY A 325 -20.98 20.88 -12.50
CA GLY A 325 -22.43 20.75 -12.60
C GLY A 325 -22.91 19.35 -12.27
N ASN A 326 -23.99 18.91 -12.92
CA ASN A 326 -24.59 17.60 -12.69
C ASN A 326 -23.67 16.46 -13.17
N CYS A 327 -23.51 15.46 -12.30
CA CYS A 327 -22.74 14.24 -12.51
C CYS A 327 -23.63 13.02 -12.30
N TYR A 328 -23.52 12.04 -13.21
CA TYR A 328 -24.29 10.81 -13.21
C TYR A 328 -23.34 9.61 -13.22
N THR A 329 -23.45 8.74 -12.22
CA THR A 329 -22.62 7.54 -12.08
C THR A 329 -23.43 6.29 -12.40
N PHE A 330 -23.03 5.59 -13.45
CA PHE A 330 -23.58 4.30 -13.85
C PHE A 330 -22.85 3.16 -13.14
N ASN A 331 -23.58 2.07 -12.86
CA ASN A 331 -23.03 0.81 -12.34
C ASN A 331 -22.25 0.98 -11.00
N SER A 332 -22.83 1.76 -10.08
CA SER A 332 -22.33 1.90 -8.72
C SER A 332 -22.65 0.66 -7.87
N LYS A 333 -22.01 0.51 -6.70
CA LYS A 333 -22.30 -0.57 -5.73
C LYS A 333 -23.77 -0.69 -5.32
N ASN A 334 -24.55 0.41 -5.37
CA ASN A 334 -25.98 0.41 -5.02
C ASN A 334 -26.89 -0.08 -6.18
N SER A 335 -26.34 -0.33 -7.36
CA SER A 335 -27.08 -0.89 -8.50
C SER A 335 -27.25 -2.40 -8.28
N SER A 336 -28.49 -2.88 -8.17
CA SER A 336 -28.81 -4.29 -7.83
C SER A 336 -28.28 -5.33 -8.83
N ASN A 337 -28.15 -4.94 -10.10
CA ASN A 337 -27.60 -5.77 -11.18
C ASN A 337 -26.32 -5.13 -11.70
N LEU A 338 -25.16 -5.63 -11.26
CA LEU A 338 -23.87 -5.18 -11.76
C LEU A 338 -23.69 -5.55 -13.24
N TRP A 339 -23.20 -4.59 -14.02
CA TRP A 339 -22.93 -4.77 -15.43
C TRP A 339 -21.69 -5.65 -15.63
N MET A 340 -21.82 -6.72 -16.43
CA MET A 340 -20.76 -7.65 -16.76
C MET A 340 -20.39 -7.54 -18.24
N SER A 341 -19.10 -7.55 -18.55
CA SER A 341 -18.59 -7.62 -19.93
C SER A 341 -18.03 -9.01 -20.20
N SER A 342 -18.70 -9.75 -21.09
CA SER A 342 -18.35 -11.12 -21.48
C SER A 342 -17.45 -11.20 -22.71
N MET A 343 -17.36 -10.13 -23.50
CA MET A 343 -16.62 -10.08 -24.76
C MET A 343 -16.10 -8.65 -24.97
N PRO A 344 -14.85 -8.45 -25.44
CA PRO A 344 -14.28 -7.11 -25.57
C PRO A 344 -14.88 -6.38 -26.80
N GLY A 345 -14.49 -5.11 -26.97
CA GLY A 345 -14.86 -4.31 -28.13
C GLY A 345 -16.12 -3.43 -27.97
N VAL A 346 -16.25 -2.46 -28.88
CA VAL A 346 -17.20 -1.33 -28.79
C VAL A 346 -18.66 -1.75 -28.59
N ASN A 347 -19.14 -2.73 -29.37
CA ASN A 347 -20.55 -3.15 -29.35
C ASN A 347 -20.99 -3.79 -28.03
N ASN A 348 -20.03 -4.34 -27.28
CA ASN A 348 -20.24 -5.06 -26.01
C ASN A 348 -19.93 -4.16 -24.79
N GLY A 349 -19.59 -2.90 -25.02
CA GLY A 349 -19.31 -1.90 -24.00
C GLY A 349 -20.50 -0.98 -23.71
N LEU A 350 -20.20 0.17 -23.12
CA LEU A 350 -21.11 1.28 -22.90
C LEU A 350 -21.00 2.28 -24.07
N SER A 351 -22.14 2.66 -24.66
CA SER A 351 -22.26 3.68 -25.70
C SER A 351 -23.26 4.74 -25.24
N LEU A 352 -22.80 5.99 -25.08
CA LEU A 352 -23.60 7.14 -24.70
C LEU A 352 -23.61 8.20 -25.82
N THR A 353 -24.76 8.84 -26.04
CA THR A 353 -24.83 10.11 -26.78
C THR A 353 -25.14 11.24 -25.80
N LEU A 354 -24.24 12.22 -25.73
CA LEU A 354 -24.26 13.31 -24.76
C LEU A 354 -24.57 14.64 -25.45
N ARG A 355 -25.42 15.45 -24.83
CA ARG A 355 -25.60 16.87 -25.13
C ARG A 355 -24.52 17.66 -24.41
N THR A 356 -23.58 18.22 -25.15
CA THR A 356 -22.60 19.15 -24.60
C THR A 356 -23.15 20.56 -24.83
N GLU A 357 -23.73 21.15 -23.79
CA GLU A 357 -24.27 22.50 -23.88
C GLU A 357 -23.21 23.52 -24.34
N GLN A 358 -23.68 24.58 -25.01
CA GLN A 358 -22.83 25.67 -25.52
C GLN A 358 -23.27 27.05 -25.00
N ASN A 359 -24.43 27.12 -24.33
CA ASN A 359 -24.89 28.30 -23.63
C ASN A 359 -24.56 28.10 -22.16
N ASP A 360 -23.27 28.22 -21.82
CA ASP A 360 -22.78 28.01 -20.46
C ASP A 360 -23.53 28.98 -19.51
N PHE A 361 -24.10 28.46 -18.42
CA PHE A 361 -24.83 29.28 -17.47
C PHE A 361 -23.89 30.30 -16.82
N ILE A 362 -22.63 29.96 -16.61
CA ILE A 362 -21.63 30.79 -15.95
C ILE A 362 -20.34 30.86 -16.81
N PRO A 363 -20.26 31.79 -17.79
CA PRO A 363 -19.13 31.87 -18.73
C PRO A 363 -17.81 32.29 -18.09
N LEU A 364 -17.85 32.79 -16.85
CA LEU A 364 -16.67 33.22 -16.07
C LEU A 364 -16.03 32.04 -15.31
N LEU A 365 -16.80 30.97 -15.06
CA LEU A 365 -16.34 29.77 -14.36
C LEU A 365 -16.18 28.60 -15.32
N SER A 366 -17.24 28.24 -16.07
CA SER A 366 -17.09 27.32 -17.19
C SER A 366 -16.56 28.07 -18.40
N THR A 367 -15.32 27.73 -18.75
CA THR A 367 -14.62 28.23 -19.94
C THR A 367 -14.34 27.08 -20.93
N VAL A 368 -14.98 25.93 -20.72
CA VAL A 368 -14.70 24.65 -21.41
C VAL A 368 -15.99 23.97 -21.85
N THR A 369 -16.31 24.03 -23.14
CA THR A 369 -17.48 23.34 -23.70
C THR A 369 -17.21 21.85 -23.91
N GLY A 370 -18.02 20.97 -23.32
CA GLY A 370 -17.87 19.53 -23.46
C GLY A 370 -18.62 18.74 -22.39
N ALA A 371 -18.14 17.54 -22.11
CA ALA A 371 -18.51 16.73 -20.95
C ALA A 371 -17.23 16.11 -20.36
N ARG A 372 -17.27 15.62 -19.11
CA ARG A 372 -16.12 14.99 -18.46
C ARG A 372 -16.51 13.60 -17.96
N VAL A 373 -15.70 12.59 -18.25
CA VAL A 373 -15.97 11.19 -17.87
C VAL A 373 -14.83 10.62 -17.02
N MET A 374 -15.18 9.86 -16.00
CA MET A 374 -14.25 9.12 -15.15
C MET A 374 -14.67 7.65 -15.07
N VAL A 375 -13.69 6.76 -15.02
CA VAL A 375 -13.87 5.31 -14.82
C VAL A 375 -13.24 4.94 -13.48
N HIS A 376 -13.99 4.29 -12.58
CA HIS A 376 -13.54 3.98 -11.22
C HIS A 376 -14.14 2.67 -10.69
N GLY A 377 -13.66 2.19 -9.53
CA GLY A 377 -14.23 1.04 -8.83
C GLY A 377 -15.64 1.31 -8.29
N GLN A 378 -16.46 0.28 -8.17
CA GLN A 378 -17.90 0.39 -7.85
C GLN A 378 -18.17 0.96 -6.44
N ASP A 379 -17.22 0.83 -5.52
CA ASP A 379 -17.24 1.31 -4.13
C ASP A 379 -16.28 2.49 -3.90
N GLU A 380 -15.77 3.10 -4.98
CA GLU A 380 -14.88 4.26 -4.96
C GLU A 380 -15.66 5.54 -5.31
N PRO A 381 -15.30 6.70 -4.72
CA PRO A 381 -15.93 7.96 -5.09
C PRO A 381 -15.36 8.51 -6.40
N ALA A 382 -16.17 9.24 -7.15
CA ALA A 382 -15.79 9.85 -8.42
C ALA A 382 -14.98 11.15 -8.22
N PHE A 383 -13.67 11.03 -8.05
CA PHE A 383 -12.73 12.17 -8.01
C PHE A 383 -12.53 12.78 -9.39
N MET A 384 -13.52 13.56 -9.85
CA MET A 384 -13.55 14.15 -11.19
C MET A 384 -12.39 15.10 -11.47
N ASP A 385 -11.81 15.74 -10.45
CA ASP A 385 -10.63 16.60 -10.62
C ASP A 385 -9.38 15.79 -11.02
N ASP A 386 -9.13 14.67 -10.33
CA ASP A 386 -7.91 13.86 -10.49
C ASP A 386 -7.97 12.90 -11.70
N GLY A 387 -9.11 12.22 -11.88
CA GLY A 387 -9.25 11.11 -12.84
C GLY A 387 -10.12 11.40 -14.07
N GLY A 388 -10.62 12.63 -14.23
CA GLY A 388 -11.58 12.98 -15.27
C GLY A 388 -10.97 13.24 -16.65
N PHE A 389 -11.52 12.58 -17.67
CA PHE A 389 -11.19 12.73 -19.07
C PHE A 389 -12.18 13.65 -19.80
N ASN A 390 -11.70 14.66 -20.51
CA ASN A 390 -12.55 15.64 -21.19
C ASN A 390 -12.98 15.16 -22.59
N LEU A 391 -14.27 15.29 -22.90
CA LEU A 391 -14.90 14.92 -24.16
C LEU A 391 -15.16 16.17 -25.01
N ARG A 392 -14.68 16.13 -26.26
CA ARG A 392 -14.84 17.22 -27.22
C ARG A 392 -16.23 17.13 -27.89
N PRO A 393 -16.97 18.26 -28.05
CA PRO A 393 -18.16 18.31 -28.88
C PRO A 393 -17.89 18.01 -30.36
N GLY A 394 -18.81 17.32 -31.04
CA GLY A 394 -18.73 17.02 -32.48
C GLY A 394 -17.77 15.88 -32.86
N VAL A 395 -17.36 15.06 -31.90
CA VAL A 395 -16.60 13.84 -32.13
C VAL A 395 -17.23 12.64 -31.42
N GLU A 396 -16.95 11.46 -31.95
CA GLU A 396 -17.10 10.19 -31.27
C GLU A 396 -15.75 9.86 -30.59
N THR A 397 -15.79 9.65 -29.28
CA THR A 397 -14.64 9.31 -28.45
C THR A 397 -14.77 7.86 -28.02
N SER A 398 -13.87 7.01 -28.51
CA SER A 398 -13.83 5.58 -28.20
C SER A 398 -12.72 5.31 -27.20
N ILE A 399 -13.09 5.19 -25.92
CA ILE A 399 -12.18 4.89 -24.81
C ILE A 399 -12.09 3.37 -24.64
N SER A 400 -10.96 2.82 -25.06
CA SER A 400 -10.56 1.45 -24.70
C SER A 400 -9.93 1.45 -23.30
N MET A 401 -10.23 0.43 -22.50
CA MET A 401 -9.69 0.29 -21.15
C MET A 401 -9.04 -1.07 -20.91
N ARG A 402 -7.97 -1.08 -20.11
CA ARG A 402 -7.30 -2.27 -19.59
C ARG A 402 -7.29 -2.23 -18.06
N LYS A 403 -7.78 -3.29 -17.42
CA LYS A 403 -7.72 -3.44 -15.96
C LYS A 403 -6.33 -3.95 -15.55
N GLU A 404 -5.74 -3.31 -14.55
CA GLU A 404 -4.51 -3.75 -13.89
C GLU A 404 -4.76 -3.77 -12.37
N SER A 405 -4.53 -4.92 -11.72
CA SER A 405 -4.57 -5.07 -10.26
C SER A 405 -3.15 -5.09 -9.71
N LEU A 406 -2.96 -4.47 -8.55
CA LEU A 406 -1.78 -4.61 -7.70
C LEU A 406 -2.27 -5.05 -6.32
N ASP A 407 -1.77 -6.19 -5.86
CA ASP A 407 -2.11 -6.79 -4.57
C ASP A 407 -0.81 -6.99 -3.79
N SER A 408 -0.48 -5.99 -2.96
CA SER A 408 0.75 -5.91 -2.16
C SER A 408 0.58 -6.50 -0.75
N LEU A 409 1.68 -6.91 -0.13
CA LEU A 409 1.66 -7.47 1.23
C LEU A 409 1.76 -6.38 2.31
N GLY A 410 0.86 -6.45 3.29
CA GLY A 410 0.83 -5.53 4.43
C GLY A 410 1.66 -5.98 5.64
N GLY A 411 1.58 -5.18 6.71
CA GLY A 411 2.23 -5.48 7.98
C GLY A 411 3.75 -5.32 7.91
N ASN A 412 4.49 -6.39 8.21
CA ASN A 412 5.95 -6.34 8.25
C ASN A 412 6.61 -6.37 6.86
N TYR A 413 5.87 -6.80 5.82
CA TYR A 413 6.36 -6.87 4.43
C TYR A 413 6.23 -5.54 3.68
N GLY A 414 5.31 -4.67 4.09
CA GLY A 414 5.02 -3.43 3.36
C GLY A 414 4.10 -2.47 4.11
N ASP A 415 4.32 -1.17 3.91
CA ASP A 415 3.54 -0.08 4.50
C ASP A 415 2.23 0.16 3.71
N CYS A 416 1.33 -0.83 3.77
CA CYS A 416 -0.01 -0.75 3.21
C CYS A 416 -1.08 -1.17 4.22
N THR A 417 -2.32 -0.77 3.94
CA THR A 417 -3.52 -1.11 4.73
C THR A 417 -4.57 -1.80 3.87
N GLU A 418 -5.27 -2.78 4.42
CA GLU A 418 -6.36 -3.47 3.70
C GLU A 418 -7.65 -2.64 3.70
N ASN A 419 -8.02 -2.07 4.86
CA ASN A 419 -9.32 -1.43 5.09
C ASN A 419 -9.23 0.01 5.64
N GLY A 420 -8.02 0.50 5.95
CA GLY A 420 -7.80 1.82 6.55
C GLY A 420 -8.14 1.92 8.04
N SER A 421 -8.36 0.81 8.74
CA SER A 421 -8.70 0.78 10.18
C SER A 421 -7.53 1.08 11.12
N ASP A 422 -6.31 0.89 10.64
CA ASP A 422 -5.02 1.25 11.28
C ASP A 422 -4.62 2.71 11.05
N VAL A 423 -5.31 3.42 10.15
CA VAL A 423 -5.01 4.79 9.78
C VAL A 423 -5.71 5.77 10.73
N PRO A 424 -5.00 6.74 11.35
CA PRO A 424 -5.56 7.62 12.38
C PRO A 424 -6.48 8.73 11.83
N VAL A 425 -6.71 8.78 10.51
CA VAL A 425 -7.56 9.77 9.83
C VAL A 425 -8.94 9.18 9.63
N LYS A 426 -10.00 9.89 10.03
CA LYS A 426 -11.36 9.40 9.84
C LYS A 426 -11.76 9.51 8.37
N ASN A 427 -12.22 8.42 7.77
CA ASN A 427 -12.83 8.45 6.45
C ASN A 427 -14.13 9.30 6.49
N LEU A 428 -14.17 10.39 5.71
CA LEU A 428 -15.36 11.25 5.57
C LEU A 428 -16.24 10.87 4.37
N TYR A 429 -15.77 10.00 3.48
CA TYR A 429 -16.51 9.54 2.31
C TYR A 429 -17.29 8.25 2.63
N PRO A 430 -18.53 8.09 2.13
CA PRO A 430 -19.31 6.85 2.27
C PRO A 430 -18.85 5.79 1.25
N SER A 431 -17.56 5.48 1.24
CA SER A 431 -16.87 4.64 0.25
C SER A 431 -15.78 3.79 0.91
N LYS A 432 -15.23 2.80 0.20
CA LYS A 432 -14.05 2.07 0.70
C LYS A 432 -12.84 3.00 0.88
N TYR A 433 -11.84 2.52 1.64
CA TYR A 433 -10.58 3.21 1.80
C TYR A 433 -9.83 3.32 0.46
N THR A 434 -9.34 4.52 0.15
CA THR A 434 -8.35 4.77 -0.89
C THR A 434 -7.38 5.83 -0.40
N GLN A 435 -6.20 5.92 -1.01
CA GLN A 435 -5.20 6.93 -0.62
C GLN A 435 -5.75 8.36 -0.76
N GLN A 436 -6.49 8.66 -1.85
CA GLN A 436 -7.09 9.98 -2.07
C GLN A 436 -8.24 10.28 -1.10
N VAL A 437 -9.07 9.30 -0.77
CA VAL A 437 -10.09 9.42 0.29
C VAL A 437 -9.46 9.82 1.62
N CYS A 438 -8.34 9.22 2.00
CA CYS A 438 -7.61 9.56 3.21
C CYS A 438 -7.01 10.97 3.15
N ILE A 439 -6.34 11.31 2.06
CA ILE A 439 -5.68 12.62 1.88
C ILE A 439 -6.70 13.76 1.94
N HIS A 440 -7.82 13.65 1.21
CA HIS A 440 -8.91 14.64 1.22
C HIS A 440 -9.59 14.72 2.59
N SER A 441 -9.80 13.59 3.27
CA SER A 441 -10.33 13.58 4.65
C SER A 441 -9.37 14.24 5.65
N CYS A 442 -8.06 13.99 5.53
CA CYS A 442 -7.03 14.61 6.36
C CYS A 442 -6.94 16.13 6.15
N PHE A 443 -7.03 16.59 4.89
CA PHE A 443 -7.10 18.02 4.58
C PHE A 443 -8.35 18.67 5.17
N GLN A 444 -9.52 18.06 4.97
CA GLN A 444 -10.80 18.56 5.49
C GLN A 444 -10.82 18.61 7.03
N GLU A 445 -10.29 17.59 7.71
CA GLU A 445 -10.13 17.63 9.17
C GLU A 445 -9.23 18.80 9.62
N ASN A 446 -8.11 19.05 8.93
CA ASN A 446 -7.24 20.18 9.25
C ASN A 446 -7.88 21.53 8.94
N MET A 447 -8.69 21.63 7.88
CA MET A 447 -9.48 22.81 7.54
C MET A 447 -10.47 23.13 8.68
N ILE A 448 -11.21 22.13 9.16
CA ILE A 448 -12.15 22.31 10.28
C ILE A 448 -11.39 22.67 11.57
N LYS A 449 -10.30 21.96 11.89
CA LYS A 449 -9.51 22.17 13.12
C LYS A 449 -8.81 23.54 13.18
N LYS A 450 -8.39 24.11 12.05
CA LYS A 450 -7.63 25.37 11.98
C LYS A 450 -8.47 26.58 11.55
N CYS A 451 -9.48 26.38 10.69
CA CYS A 451 -10.26 27.45 10.09
C CYS A 451 -11.72 27.50 10.59
N GLY A 452 -12.20 26.48 11.32
CA GLY A 452 -13.54 26.44 11.93
C GLY A 452 -14.68 26.04 10.99
N CYS A 453 -14.43 25.86 9.70
CA CYS A 453 -15.45 25.58 8.69
C CYS A 453 -14.99 24.50 7.69
N ALA A 454 -15.93 23.86 7.01
CA ALA A 454 -15.66 22.81 6.03
C ALA A 454 -15.48 23.37 4.60
N TYR A 455 -14.57 22.79 3.83
CA TYR A 455 -14.37 23.11 2.41
C TYR A 455 -15.41 22.39 1.54
N ILE A 456 -15.99 23.08 0.55
CA ILE A 456 -17.19 22.63 -0.18
C ILE A 456 -16.95 21.45 -1.15
N PHE A 457 -15.72 21.25 -1.62
CA PHE A 457 -15.38 20.16 -2.54
C PHE A 457 -15.27 18.79 -1.86
N TYR A 458 -15.22 18.77 -0.53
CA TYR A 458 -15.06 17.56 0.26
C TYR A 458 -16.27 17.36 1.17
N PRO A 459 -16.70 16.11 1.45
CA PRO A 459 -17.75 15.85 2.42
C PRO A 459 -17.44 16.49 3.77
N ARG A 460 -18.48 16.96 4.46
CA ARG A 460 -18.36 17.53 5.81
C ARG A 460 -18.96 16.59 6.86
N PRO A 461 -18.37 16.52 8.07
CA PRO A 461 -18.99 15.80 9.17
C PRO A 461 -20.30 16.49 9.62
N LYS A 462 -21.23 15.71 10.16
CA LYS A 462 -22.49 16.23 10.74
C LYS A 462 -22.18 17.24 11.85
N GLY A 463 -22.88 18.38 11.85
CA GLY A 463 -22.72 19.45 12.85
C GLY A 463 -21.69 20.54 12.52
N VAL A 464 -20.94 20.42 11.42
CA VAL A 464 -20.03 21.48 10.93
C VAL A 464 -20.61 22.09 9.66
N GLU A 465 -20.60 23.42 9.52
CA GLU A 465 -21.07 24.13 8.32
C GLU A 465 -19.94 24.34 7.29
N PHE A 466 -20.30 24.63 6.04
CA PHE A 466 -19.35 25.05 5.00
C PHE A 466 -18.84 26.49 5.21
N CYS A 467 -17.69 26.82 4.60
CA CYS A 467 -17.07 28.14 4.71
C CYS A 467 -17.78 29.25 3.91
N ASP A 468 -18.41 30.20 4.61
CA ASP A 468 -18.98 31.46 4.09
C ASP A 468 -18.16 32.66 4.60
N TYR A 469 -17.83 33.66 3.77
CA TYR A 469 -17.13 34.88 4.22
C TYR A 469 -18.00 35.79 5.10
N ARG A 470 -19.34 35.66 5.06
CA ARG A 470 -20.27 36.34 5.97
C ARG A 470 -20.20 35.77 7.40
N LYS A 471 -19.92 34.46 7.54
CA LYS A 471 -19.76 33.77 8.84
C LYS A 471 -18.30 33.75 9.31
N HIS A 472 -17.36 33.55 8.40
CA HIS A 472 -15.93 33.33 8.65
C HIS A 472 -15.09 34.24 7.73
N SER A 473 -14.98 35.54 8.07
CA SER A 473 -14.38 36.56 7.21
C SER A 473 -12.96 36.24 6.69
N SER A 474 -12.16 35.48 7.44
CA SER A 474 -10.79 35.11 7.07
C SER A 474 -10.64 33.67 6.54
N TRP A 475 -11.72 32.98 6.16
CA TRP A 475 -11.65 31.57 5.73
C TRP A 475 -10.70 31.38 4.54
N GLY A 476 -10.70 32.32 3.59
CA GLY A 476 -9.84 32.27 2.41
C GLY A 476 -8.36 32.37 2.76
N TYR A 477 -7.99 33.32 3.61
CA TYR A 477 -6.61 33.42 4.14
C TYR A 477 -6.17 32.11 4.79
N CYS A 478 -7.05 31.50 5.60
CA CYS A 478 -6.76 30.24 6.28
C CYS A 478 -6.60 29.08 5.29
N TYR A 479 -7.50 28.95 4.31
CA TYR A 479 -7.43 27.94 3.25
C TYR A 479 -6.12 28.02 2.46
N TYR A 480 -5.74 29.20 1.96
CA TYR A 480 -4.52 29.33 1.14
C TYR A 480 -3.23 29.11 1.95
N LYS A 481 -3.15 29.56 3.21
CA LYS A 481 -2.02 29.24 4.10
C LYS A 481 -1.99 27.73 4.43
N LEU A 482 -3.16 27.09 4.59
CA LEU A 482 -3.28 25.65 4.80
C LEU A 482 -2.86 24.84 3.56
N GLN A 483 -3.23 25.29 2.36
CA GLN A 483 -2.85 24.67 1.09
C GLN A 483 -1.32 24.72 0.88
N GLY A 484 -0.68 25.84 1.25
CA GLY A 484 0.78 25.95 1.29
C GLY A 484 1.42 24.95 2.27
N ALA A 485 0.90 24.88 3.50
CA ALA A 485 1.37 23.93 4.51
C ALA A 485 1.15 22.45 4.12
N PHE A 486 0.04 22.14 3.45
CA PHE A 486 -0.26 20.81 2.89
C PHE A 486 0.73 20.43 1.78
N SER A 487 1.04 21.36 0.88
CA SER A 487 2.00 21.14 -0.22
C SER A 487 3.43 20.90 0.26
N LEU A 488 3.77 21.34 1.48
CA LEU A 488 5.06 21.11 2.15
C LEU A 488 5.04 19.89 3.12
N ASP A 489 3.97 19.07 3.10
CA ASP A 489 3.64 18.02 4.08
C ASP A 489 3.76 18.43 5.57
N SER A 490 3.66 19.72 5.88
CA SER A 490 3.69 20.21 7.28
C SER A 490 2.49 19.73 8.11
N LEU A 491 1.45 19.18 7.46
CA LEU A 491 0.30 18.55 8.12
C LEU A 491 0.53 17.06 8.41
N GLY A 492 1.55 16.45 7.80
CA GLY A 492 1.82 15.01 7.85
C GLY A 492 0.65 14.19 7.32
N CYS A 493 -0.03 14.65 6.26
CA CYS A 493 -1.15 13.89 5.69
C CYS A 493 -0.63 12.74 4.82
N PHE A 494 0.46 12.95 4.09
CA PHE A 494 1.05 11.91 3.24
C PHE A 494 1.74 10.81 4.05
N SER A 495 2.26 11.14 5.23
CA SER A 495 2.85 10.19 6.19
C SER A 495 1.82 9.45 7.06
N LYS A 496 0.63 10.02 7.30
CA LYS A 496 -0.47 9.33 7.99
C LYS A 496 -1.29 8.43 7.07
N CYS A 497 -1.46 8.81 5.81
CA CYS A 497 -2.27 8.10 4.83
C CYS A 497 -1.46 7.03 4.08
N ARG A 498 -1.48 5.81 4.64
CA ARG A 498 -0.94 4.61 4.01
C ARG A 498 -1.56 4.33 2.64
N LYS A 499 -0.89 3.50 1.84
CA LYS A 499 -1.43 3.02 0.57
C LYS A 499 -2.39 1.85 0.83
N PRO A 500 -3.50 1.71 0.08
CA PRO A 500 -4.29 0.49 0.11
C PRO A 500 -3.46 -0.70 -0.45
N CYS A 501 -3.54 -1.87 0.18
CA CYS A 501 -2.81 -3.07 -0.25
C CYS A 501 -3.32 -3.62 -1.59
N SER A 502 -4.64 -3.56 -1.84
CA SER A 502 -5.24 -3.91 -3.13
C SER A 502 -5.65 -2.67 -3.91
N VAL A 503 -5.09 -2.50 -5.12
CA VAL A 503 -5.29 -1.34 -5.99
C VAL A 503 -5.70 -1.80 -7.38
N THR A 504 -6.92 -1.48 -7.79
CA THR A 504 -7.37 -1.67 -9.18
C THR A 504 -7.25 -0.37 -9.95
N ASN A 505 -6.46 -0.37 -11.03
CA ASN A 505 -6.30 0.75 -11.94
C ASN A 505 -6.87 0.42 -13.32
N TYR A 506 -7.47 1.42 -13.98
CA TYR A 506 -7.95 1.32 -15.36
C TYR A 506 -7.05 2.17 -16.26
N LYS A 507 -6.19 1.53 -17.06
CA LYS A 507 -5.41 2.22 -18.10
C LYS A 507 -6.34 2.54 -19.26
N LEU A 508 -6.55 3.83 -19.53
CA LEU A 508 -7.43 4.32 -20.59
C LEU A 508 -6.61 4.67 -21.84
N SER A 509 -7.19 4.43 -23.02
CA SER A 509 -6.62 4.83 -24.31
C SER A 509 -7.74 5.20 -25.27
N ALA A 510 -7.72 6.43 -25.78
CA ALA A 510 -8.82 7.02 -26.54
C ALA A 510 -8.50 7.16 -28.03
N GLY A 511 -9.41 6.71 -28.88
CA GLY A 511 -9.48 7.07 -30.30
C GLY A 511 -10.58 8.10 -30.54
N TYR A 512 -10.37 9.01 -31.47
CA TYR A 512 -11.33 10.08 -31.81
C TYR A 512 -11.68 10.04 -33.30
N SER A 513 -12.97 10.13 -33.63
CA SER A 513 -13.49 10.27 -34.99
C SER A 513 -14.52 11.40 -35.07
N ARG A 514 -14.70 12.02 -36.24
CA ARG A 514 -15.71 13.08 -36.41
C ARG A 514 -17.12 12.47 -36.37
N TRP A 515 -17.99 13.00 -35.51
CA TRP A 515 -19.38 12.57 -35.44
C TRP A 515 -20.32 13.76 -35.15
N PRO A 516 -21.40 13.96 -35.94
CA PRO A 516 -21.79 13.21 -37.12
C PRO A 516 -20.89 13.46 -38.35
N SER A 517 -20.97 12.58 -39.34
CA SER A 517 -20.36 12.77 -40.66
C SER A 517 -21.12 13.83 -41.48
N VAL A 518 -20.49 14.43 -42.49
CA VAL A 518 -21.12 15.47 -43.34
C VAL A 518 -22.39 14.96 -44.05
N LYS A 519 -22.47 13.67 -44.38
CA LYS A 519 -23.65 13.06 -45.02
C LYS A 519 -24.71 12.57 -44.03
N SER A 520 -24.34 12.33 -42.77
CA SER A 520 -25.26 11.84 -41.74
C SER A 520 -25.78 12.94 -40.83
N GLN A 521 -25.17 14.13 -40.83
CA GLN A 521 -25.52 15.22 -39.92
C GLN A 521 -26.99 15.64 -40.04
N ASP A 522 -27.52 15.76 -41.25
CA ASP A 522 -28.85 16.32 -41.50
C ASP A 522 -29.95 15.44 -40.88
N TRP A 523 -29.91 14.13 -41.13
CA TRP A 523 -30.89 13.19 -40.56
C TRP A 523 -30.66 12.92 -39.07
N ILE A 524 -29.41 12.90 -38.60
CA ILE A 524 -29.11 12.73 -37.16
C ILE A 524 -29.65 13.92 -36.37
N PHE A 525 -29.40 15.14 -36.84
CA PHE A 525 -29.92 16.33 -36.17
C PHE A 525 -31.45 16.42 -36.25
N GLN A 526 -32.07 16.06 -37.38
CA GLN A 526 -33.53 15.96 -37.49
C GLN A 526 -34.12 14.95 -36.49
N MET A 527 -33.49 13.78 -36.32
CA MET A 527 -33.94 12.76 -35.37
C MET A 527 -33.78 13.23 -33.92
N LEU A 528 -32.65 13.86 -33.58
CA LEU A 528 -32.41 14.41 -32.24
C LEU A 528 -33.35 15.59 -31.91
N PHE A 529 -33.72 16.40 -32.91
CA PHE A 529 -34.74 17.43 -32.78
C PHE A 529 -36.11 16.83 -32.47
N LEU A 530 -36.54 15.81 -33.22
CA LEU A 530 -37.83 15.15 -33.02
C LEU A 530 -37.93 14.38 -31.69
N GLN A 531 -36.85 13.74 -31.24
CA GLN A 531 -36.86 12.93 -30.00
C GLN A 531 -36.61 13.74 -28.73
N ASN A 532 -35.67 14.70 -28.77
CA ASN A 532 -35.15 15.37 -27.57
C ASN A 532 -35.29 16.90 -27.64
N ASN A 533 -36.06 17.44 -28.59
CA ASN A 533 -36.25 18.88 -28.83
C ASN A 533 -34.91 19.65 -28.96
N TYR A 534 -33.89 19.02 -29.57
CA TYR A 534 -32.55 19.58 -29.70
C TYR A 534 -32.44 20.62 -30.83
N THR A 535 -32.22 21.89 -30.47
CA THR A 535 -31.99 22.98 -31.43
C THR A 535 -30.60 22.93 -32.06
N ILE A 536 -30.53 22.96 -33.39
CA ILE A 536 -29.28 22.93 -34.17
C ILE A 536 -28.56 24.29 -34.11
N ASN A 537 -27.25 24.30 -33.87
CA ASN A 537 -26.40 25.49 -33.99
C ASN A 537 -25.42 25.34 -35.17
N ASN A 538 -25.60 26.13 -36.22
CA ASN A 538 -24.78 26.09 -37.43
C ASN A 538 -23.29 26.44 -37.21
N LYS A 539 -22.91 26.99 -36.04
CA LYS A 539 -21.52 27.37 -35.75
C LYS A 539 -20.67 26.25 -35.15
N ARG A 540 -21.26 25.36 -34.34
CA ARG A 540 -20.56 24.29 -33.61
C ARG A 540 -21.52 23.16 -33.25
N ASN A 541 -21.08 21.90 -33.39
CA ASN A 541 -21.82 20.73 -32.92
C ASN A 541 -21.92 20.76 -31.39
N GLY A 542 -23.13 20.64 -30.82
CA GLY A 542 -23.39 20.58 -29.38
C GLY A 542 -23.69 19.16 -28.87
N ILE A 543 -23.24 18.14 -29.61
CA ILE A 543 -23.43 16.74 -29.28
C ILE A 543 -22.10 16.00 -29.36
N ALA A 544 -21.88 15.03 -28.49
CA ALA A 544 -20.72 14.16 -28.48
C ALA A 544 -21.17 12.70 -28.33
N LYS A 545 -20.45 11.76 -28.95
CA LYS A 545 -20.67 10.33 -28.74
C LYS A 545 -19.50 9.74 -27.96
N LEU A 546 -19.80 8.85 -27.03
CA LEU A 546 -18.82 8.23 -26.13
C LEU A 546 -19.01 6.72 -26.15
N ASN A 547 -17.95 5.98 -26.44
CA ASN A 547 -17.91 4.53 -26.26
C ASN A 547 -16.86 4.18 -25.21
N ILE A 548 -17.17 3.29 -24.27
CA ILE A 548 -16.25 2.75 -23.25
C ILE A 548 -16.32 1.24 -23.27
N PHE A 549 -15.18 0.58 -23.49
CA PHE A 549 -15.11 -0.87 -23.68
C PHE A 549 -13.77 -1.44 -23.23
N PHE A 550 -13.76 -2.70 -22.79
CA PHE A 550 -12.50 -3.41 -22.54
C PHE A 550 -11.78 -3.68 -23.87
N LYS A 551 -10.47 -3.37 -23.91
CA LYS A 551 -9.60 -3.68 -25.04
C LYS A 551 -9.40 -5.19 -25.20
N GLU A 552 -9.16 -5.85 -24.07
CA GLU A 552 -8.87 -7.28 -23.90
C GLU A 552 -9.61 -7.74 -22.63
N LEU A 553 -10.09 -8.99 -22.58
CA LEU A 553 -10.67 -9.57 -21.35
C LEU A 553 -9.60 -9.98 -20.34
N ASN A 554 -8.41 -10.33 -20.82
CA ASN A 554 -7.31 -10.75 -19.97
C ASN A 554 -6.80 -9.52 -19.19
N TYR A 555 -6.92 -9.55 -17.87
CA TYR A 555 -6.43 -8.50 -17.00
C TYR A 555 -5.11 -8.90 -16.34
N LYS A 556 -4.26 -7.91 -16.08
CA LYS A 556 -2.96 -8.11 -15.45
C LYS A 556 -3.11 -7.99 -13.94
N THR A 557 -2.76 -9.03 -13.21
CA THR A 557 -2.71 -9.06 -11.74
C THR A 557 -1.25 -9.14 -11.33
N ASN A 558 -0.77 -8.14 -10.59
CA ASN A 558 0.56 -8.14 -10.00
C ASN A 558 0.39 -8.40 -8.50
N SER A 559 0.76 -9.59 -8.02
CA SER A 559 0.57 -9.99 -6.62
C SER A 559 1.91 -10.28 -5.96
N GLU A 560 2.17 -9.68 -4.81
CA GLU A 560 3.36 -9.92 -4.00
C GLU A 560 3.21 -11.20 -3.17
N SER A 561 4.28 -12.00 -3.10
CA SER A 561 4.40 -13.15 -2.19
C SER A 561 5.67 -13.03 -1.35
N PRO A 562 5.73 -13.59 -0.12
CA PRO A 562 6.97 -13.66 0.63
C PRO A 562 7.97 -14.56 -0.13
N SER A 563 9.17 -14.04 -0.38
CA SER A 563 10.24 -14.79 -1.08
C SER A 563 10.80 -15.92 -0.22
N VAL A 564 10.95 -15.67 1.08
CA VAL A 564 11.40 -16.68 2.05
C VAL A 564 10.25 -16.99 3.01
N THR A 565 9.70 -18.20 2.88
CA THR A 565 8.66 -18.70 3.79
C THR A 565 9.29 -19.37 5.03
N MET A 566 8.52 -19.52 6.11
CA MET A 566 8.95 -20.28 7.29
C MET A 566 9.39 -21.72 6.93
N VAL A 567 8.72 -22.35 5.95
CA VAL A 567 9.07 -23.69 5.46
C VAL A 567 10.42 -23.67 4.74
N SER A 568 10.68 -22.65 3.92
CA SER A 568 11.99 -22.48 3.26
C SER A 568 13.10 -22.21 4.27
N LEU A 569 12.87 -21.37 5.29
CA LEU A 569 13.83 -21.13 6.37
C LEU A 569 14.19 -22.43 7.10
N LEU A 570 13.19 -23.20 7.55
CA LEU A 570 13.40 -24.47 8.24
C LEU A 570 14.12 -25.50 7.35
N SER A 571 13.79 -25.54 6.05
CA SER A 571 14.48 -26.39 5.07
C SER A 571 15.95 -26.00 4.89
N ASN A 572 16.24 -24.70 4.79
CA ASN A 572 17.61 -24.19 4.63
C ASN A 572 18.45 -24.41 5.90
N LEU A 573 17.88 -24.17 7.09
CA LEU A 573 18.54 -24.46 8.38
C LEU A 573 18.88 -25.95 8.51
N GLY A 574 17.93 -26.84 8.18
CA GLY A 574 18.14 -28.29 8.18
C GLY A 574 19.18 -28.74 7.15
N SER A 575 19.20 -28.13 5.96
CA SER A 575 20.20 -28.40 4.91
C SER A 575 21.61 -28.06 5.37
N GLN A 576 21.82 -26.88 5.96
CA GLN A 576 23.14 -26.48 6.48
C GLN A 576 23.57 -27.34 7.67
N TRP A 577 22.66 -27.66 8.60
CA TRP A 577 22.95 -28.58 9.71
C TRP A 577 23.43 -29.95 9.22
N SER A 578 22.75 -30.50 8.20
CA SER A 578 23.12 -31.78 7.59
C SER A 578 24.46 -31.69 6.87
N LEU A 579 24.72 -30.60 6.13
CA LEU A 579 25.98 -30.39 5.41
C LEU A 579 27.20 -30.30 6.34
N TRP A 580 27.12 -29.53 7.43
CA TRP A 580 28.26 -29.30 8.32
C TRP A 580 28.53 -30.46 9.29
N PHE A 581 27.50 -31.17 9.76
CA PHE A 581 27.65 -32.22 10.77
C PHE A 581 27.42 -33.65 10.25
N GLY A 582 26.93 -33.82 9.02
CA GLY A 582 26.50 -35.11 8.47
C GLY A 582 25.29 -35.71 9.20
N SER A 583 24.54 -34.86 9.93
CA SER A 583 23.45 -35.25 10.80
C SER A 583 22.12 -35.36 10.02
N SER A 584 21.27 -36.29 10.45
CA SER A 584 19.90 -36.46 9.95
C SER A 584 18.89 -36.03 11.01
N VAL A 585 17.60 -36.05 10.67
CA VAL A 585 16.51 -35.78 11.63
C VAL A 585 16.56 -36.72 12.84
N LEU A 586 17.06 -37.95 12.68
CA LEU A 586 17.22 -38.90 13.79
C LEU A 586 18.24 -38.41 14.82
N SER A 587 19.37 -37.84 14.39
CA SER A 587 20.36 -37.26 15.32
C SER A 587 19.85 -36.02 16.07
N VAL A 588 18.83 -35.33 15.55
CA VAL A 588 18.15 -34.24 16.27
C VAL A 588 17.23 -34.81 17.36
N VAL A 589 16.57 -35.94 17.12
CA VAL A 589 15.79 -36.65 18.15
C VAL A 589 16.71 -37.22 19.23
N GLU A 590 17.82 -37.88 18.85
CA GLU A 590 18.88 -38.34 19.78
C GLU A 590 19.41 -37.19 20.65
N MET A 591 19.59 -35.99 20.07
CA MET A 591 20.01 -34.79 20.80
C MET A 591 18.93 -34.26 21.74
N ALA A 592 17.64 -34.35 21.36
CA ALA A 592 16.53 -33.94 22.21
C ALA A 592 16.34 -34.89 23.41
N GLU A 593 16.48 -36.19 23.19
CA GLU A 593 16.55 -37.22 24.24
C GLU A 593 17.72 -36.95 25.19
N LEU A 594 18.93 -36.70 24.67
CA LEU A 594 20.09 -36.30 25.47
C LEU A 594 19.81 -35.07 26.35
N ILE A 595 19.19 -34.03 25.78
CA ILE A 595 18.86 -32.79 26.52
C ILE A 595 17.79 -33.07 27.59
N PHE A 596 16.81 -33.91 27.29
CA PHE A 596 15.80 -34.34 28.25
C PHE A 596 16.46 -35.09 29.43
N ASP A 597 17.28 -36.10 29.16
CA ASP A 597 18.00 -36.87 30.19
C ASP A 597 18.93 -35.99 31.01
N LEU A 598 19.70 -35.09 30.36
CA LEU A 598 20.51 -34.09 31.04
C LEU A 598 19.66 -33.22 31.97
N SER A 599 18.49 -32.77 31.53
CA SER A 599 17.60 -31.94 32.33
C SER A 599 17.00 -32.70 33.52
N VAL A 600 16.61 -33.96 33.34
CA VAL A 600 16.09 -34.82 34.42
C VAL A 600 17.20 -35.18 35.41
N ILE A 601 18.41 -35.52 34.97
CA ILE A 601 19.56 -35.76 35.85
C ILE A 601 19.90 -34.47 36.63
N THR A 602 19.89 -33.30 35.97
CA THR A 602 20.12 -32.01 36.62
C THR A 602 19.04 -31.72 37.69
N LEU A 603 17.77 -31.97 37.36
CA LEU A 603 16.64 -31.83 38.28
C LEU A 603 16.74 -32.80 39.46
N LEU A 604 17.07 -34.07 39.23
CA LEU A 604 17.29 -35.08 40.28
C LEU A 604 18.47 -34.73 41.18
N MET A 605 19.57 -34.20 40.64
CA MET A 605 20.70 -33.71 41.44
C MET A 605 20.35 -32.46 42.25
N LEU A 606 19.57 -31.53 41.70
CA LEU A 606 19.03 -30.38 42.43
C LEU A 606 18.09 -30.83 43.56
N LEU A 607 17.16 -31.74 43.30
CA LEU A 607 16.24 -32.30 44.30
C LEU A 607 16.99 -33.06 45.42
N ARG A 608 18.03 -33.85 45.08
CA ARG A 608 18.92 -34.48 46.07
C ARG A 608 19.65 -33.43 46.91
N ARG A 609 20.14 -32.34 46.29
CA ARG A 609 20.82 -31.23 46.98
C ARG A 609 19.87 -30.41 47.88
N PHE A 610 18.60 -30.29 47.51
CA PHE A 610 17.56 -29.68 48.37
C PHE A 610 17.17 -30.60 49.53
N ARG A 611 16.93 -31.91 49.30
CA ARG A 611 16.67 -32.89 50.38
C ARG A 611 17.82 -32.94 51.39
N SER A 612 19.07 -32.92 50.93
CA SER A 612 20.27 -32.90 51.79
C SER A 612 20.35 -31.65 52.68
N ARG A 613 19.79 -30.50 52.26
CA ARG A 613 19.71 -29.29 53.10
C ARG A 613 18.56 -29.33 54.10
N TYR A 614 17.50 -30.07 53.83
CA TYR A 614 16.32 -30.15 54.71
C TYR A 614 16.42 -31.27 55.75
N TRP A 615 17.23 -32.32 55.50
CA TRP A 615 17.53 -33.39 56.45
C TRP A 615 19.00 -33.40 56.86
N SER A 616 19.32 -32.59 57.87
CA SER A 616 20.46 -32.82 58.78
C SER A 616 19.93 -32.94 60.22
N PRO A 617 19.74 -34.16 60.75
CA PRO A 617 19.28 -34.35 62.12
C PRO A 617 20.42 -34.10 63.13
N GLY A 618 20.39 -32.95 63.79
CA GLY A 618 21.31 -32.66 64.89
C GLY A 618 20.98 -33.49 66.14
N ARG A 619 21.86 -34.43 66.51
CA ARG A 619 21.81 -35.14 67.79
C ARG A 619 23.22 -35.29 68.36
N GLY A 620 23.55 -34.53 69.41
CA GLY A 620 24.92 -34.54 69.96
C GLY A 620 25.19 -33.57 71.11
N ALA A 621 24.19 -33.25 71.93
CA ALA A 621 24.40 -32.40 73.11
C ALA A 621 25.03 -33.20 74.26
N ARG A 622 26.30 -32.92 74.57
CA ARG A 622 26.88 -33.10 75.90
C ARG A 622 28.14 -32.25 76.07
N GLY A 623 27.96 -31.00 76.51
CA GLY A 623 29.06 -30.13 76.90
C GLY A 623 29.70 -30.61 78.22
N ALA A 624 31.02 -30.55 78.29
CA ALA A 624 31.74 -30.67 79.56
C ALA A 624 31.60 -29.36 80.36
N ARG A 625 31.69 -29.48 81.70
CA ARG A 625 31.58 -28.36 82.65
C ARG A 625 32.69 -27.31 82.45
N GLU A 626 32.33 -26.06 82.73
CA GLU A 626 33.27 -24.99 83.04
C GLU A 626 34.09 -25.30 84.30
N VAL A 627 35.37 -24.94 84.27
CA VAL A 627 36.09 -24.39 85.43
C VAL A 627 36.82 -23.15 84.93
N ALA A 628 36.61 -22.02 85.59
CA ALA A 628 37.15 -20.72 85.18
C ALA A 628 38.43 -20.35 85.95
N SER A 629 39.20 -19.44 85.32
CA SER A 629 40.08 -18.43 85.95
C SER A 629 41.22 -18.87 86.89
N THR A 630 42.47 -18.65 86.45
CA THR A 630 43.44 -17.68 87.04
C THR A 630 44.66 -17.54 86.08
N PRO A 631 45.50 -16.47 86.17
CA PRO A 631 45.86 -15.74 84.94
C PRO A 631 47.36 -15.53 84.64
N ALA A 632 47.57 -14.90 83.47
CA ALA A 632 48.58 -13.88 83.17
C ALA A 632 50.03 -14.28 82.77
N SER A 633 50.48 -13.61 81.70
CA SER A 633 51.83 -13.02 81.49
C SER A 633 53.07 -13.84 81.89
N SER A 634 53.85 -14.45 80.98
CA SER A 634 54.67 -13.88 79.88
C SER A 634 56.12 -13.50 80.25
N PHE A 635 57.07 -14.35 79.82
CA PHE A 635 58.49 -14.10 79.50
C PHE A 635 59.46 -13.60 80.59
N PRO A 636 60.69 -14.14 80.61
CA PRO A 636 61.84 -13.45 79.97
C PRO A 636 62.69 -14.42 79.10
N SER A 637 63.33 -14.08 77.98
CA SER A 637 63.99 -12.88 77.41
C SER A 637 65.48 -12.72 77.74
N ARG A 638 66.34 -12.77 76.70
CA ARG A 638 67.61 -12.00 76.49
C ARG A 638 68.22 -12.36 75.11
N PHE A 639 68.76 -11.45 74.28
CA PHE A 639 68.61 -9.99 74.19
C PHE A 639 69.19 -9.46 72.84
N CYS A 640 68.39 -8.72 72.04
CA CYS A 640 68.75 -7.56 71.17
C CYS A 640 69.86 -7.64 70.07
N PRO A 641 70.03 -6.60 69.19
CA PRO A 641 69.19 -5.42 68.91
C PRO A 641 68.81 -5.13 67.41
N HIS A 642 67.93 -4.13 67.26
CA HIS A 642 67.37 -3.36 66.11
C HIS A 642 68.35 -2.46 65.29
N PRO A 643 67.97 -1.52 64.35
CA PRO A 643 66.63 -1.10 63.79
C PRO A 643 66.48 -0.75 62.26
N THR A 644 65.21 -0.60 61.81
CA THR A 644 64.61 0.36 60.81
C THR A 644 64.90 0.38 59.26
N SER A 645 63.87 0.87 58.54
CA SER A 645 63.54 0.97 57.09
C SER A 645 64.25 2.15 56.32
N PRO A 646 63.92 2.55 55.05
CA PRO A 646 62.93 2.05 54.05
C PRO A 646 63.38 2.03 52.54
N THR A 647 62.40 1.79 51.62
CA THR A 647 62.26 2.32 50.21
C THR A 647 62.67 1.48 48.97
N SER A 648 61.88 1.70 47.89
CA SER A 648 62.17 1.65 46.43
C SER A 648 62.42 0.34 45.65
N SER A 649 61.41 -0.01 44.82
CA SER A 649 61.45 -0.39 43.39
C SER A 649 62.54 -1.30 42.79
N LEU A 650 62.08 -2.34 42.07
CA LEU A 650 62.73 -2.92 40.87
C LEU A 650 61.66 -3.09 39.77
N PRO A 651 62.01 -2.94 38.47
CA PRO A 651 62.16 -4.15 37.63
C PRO A 651 63.20 -4.05 36.48
N GLN A 652 63.30 -5.13 35.69
CA GLN A 652 64.18 -5.39 34.50
C GLN A 652 65.59 -5.95 34.79
N PRO A 653 66.29 -6.60 33.83
CA PRO A 653 65.93 -7.00 32.43
C PRO A 653 65.64 -8.52 32.30
N GLY A 654 65.17 -9.13 31.20
CA GLY A 654 65.69 -9.15 29.80
C GLY A 654 66.64 -10.36 29.59
N THR A 655 66.96 -10.93 28.40
CA THR A 655 66.50 -10.80 27.00
C THR A 655 67.15 -11.95 26.18
N THR A 656 66.48 -12.53 25.16
CA THR A 656 67.07 -13.32 24.00
C THR A 656 67.87 -14.63 24.25
N PRO A 657 68.33 -15.37 23.20
CA PRO A 657 67.73 -15.85 21.93
C PRO A 657 67.96 -17.41 21.82
N PRO A 658 68.33 -18.09 20.70
CA PRO A 658 68.19 -17.93 19.23
C PRO A 658 67.44 -19.17 18.60
N LEU A 659 67.55 -19.65 17.34
CA LEU A 659 68.30 -19.32 16.11
C LEU A 659 67.45 -19.68 14.85
N VAL A 660 68.07 -20.20 13.78
CA VAL A 660 67.58 -20.45 12.39
C VAL A 660 68.38 -21.64 11.78
N LEU A 661 67.90 -22.35 10.71
CA LEU A 661 68.67 -22.72 9.48
C LEU A 661 68.05 -23.81 8.52
N THR A 662 68.07 -23.49 7.20
CA THR A 662 68.28 -24.31 5.95
C THR A 662 67.43 -25.53 5.50
N ALA A 663 66.76 -25.40 4.32
CA ALA A 663 66.92 -26.06 2.98
C ALA A 663 67.55 -27.49 2.79
N PRO A 664 67.55 -28.16 1.58
CA PRO A 664 66.62 -28.20 0.41
C PRO A 664 66.15 -29.66 -0.03
N PRO A 665 66.37 -30.18 -1.28
CA PRO A 665 65.39 -30.59 -2.34
C PRO A 665 65.21 -32.15 -2.52
N PRO A 666 64.62 -32.80 -3.59
CA PRO A 666 64.18 -32.36 -4.95
C PRO A 666 62.77 -32.90 -5.45
N ALA A 667 62.67 -33.61 -6.60
CA ALA A 667 61.44 -33.84 -7.42
C ALA A 667 61.40 -35.17 -8.23
N TYR A 668 60.25 -35.53 -8.87
CA TYR A 668 60.15 -36.21 -10.20
C TYR A 668 58.70 -36.31 -10.79
N ALA A 669 58.59 -36.22 -12.14
CA ALA A 669 57.57 -36.77 -13.11
C ALA A 669 56.04 -36.50 -12.90
N THR A 670 55.28 -35.81 -13.78
CA THR A 670 54.80 -36.08 -15.19
C THR A 670 53.93 -37.34 -15.34
N LEU A 671 52.76 -37.39 -16.00
CA LEU A 671 52.05 -36.57 -17.03
C LEU A 671 50.62 -36.17 -16.53
N GLY A 672 49.86 -35.16 -16.99
CA GLY A 672 49.51 -34.68 -18.34
C GLY A 672 48.05 -35.10 -18.69
N SER A 673 47.18 -34.35 -19.38
CA SER A 673 47.21 -32.99 -19.93
C SER A 673 45.87 -32.66 -20.64
N CYS A 674 45.31 -31.44 -20.53
CA CYS A 674 44.56 -30.67 -21.57
C CYS A 674 43.74 -29.48 -20.98
N PRO A 675 43.44 -28.40 -21.75
CA PRO A 675 43.86 -27.07 -21.29
C PRO A 675 42.73 -25.98 -21.38
N PRO A 676 42.95 -24.66 -21.66
CA PRO A 676 42.49 -23.61 -20.73
C PRO A 676 41.54 -22.54 -21.35
N PRO A 677 41.02 -21.58 -20.55
CA PRO A 677 40.40 -20.35 -21.05
C PRO A 677 41.45 -19.26 -21.34
N LEU A 678 41.09 -18.25 -22.16
CA LEU A 678 41.93 -17.09 -22.45
C LEU A 678 41.35 -15.79 -21.86
N ASP A 679 42.26 -14.95 -21.37
CA ASP A 679 42.09 -13.54 -20.97
C ASP A 679 41.25 -12.70 -21.95
N SER A 680 40.36 -11.79 -21.50
CA SER A 680 40.55 -10.58 -20.66
C SER A 680 41.22 -9.41 -21.40
N VAL A 681 40.67 -8.19 -21.21
CA VAL A 681 41.20 -6.82 -21.47
C VAL A 681 40.01 -5.87 -21.76
N GLY A 682 39.86 -4.83 -20.92
CA GLY A 682 39.25 -3.55 -21.29
C GLY A 682 40.36 -2.47 -21.39
N PRO A 683 40.07 -1.16 -21.36
CA PRO A 683 38.79 -0.47 -21.21
C PRO A 683 38.56 0.66 -22.25
N SER A 684 37.45 1.41 -22.17
CA SER A 684 37.45 2.90 -22.25
C SER A 684 36.04 3.51 -22.22
N SER A 685 35.98 4.77 -21.79
CA SER A 685 34.80 5.61 -21.65
C SER A 685 34.63 6.59 -22.82
N SER A 686 33.41 6.84 -23.30
CA SER A 686 33.05 8.12 -23.93
C SER A 686 31.54 8.37 -24.02
N SER A 687 31.17 9.64 -23.99
CA SER A 687 29.80 10.17 -24.03
C SER A 687 29.41 10.75 -25.40
N CYS A 688 28.19 10.46 -25.88
CA CYS A 688 27.41 11.25 -26.85
C CYS A 688 25.92 10.92 -26.64
N ALA A 689 25.01 11.86 -26.40
CA ALA A 689 24.54 12.95 -27.27
C ALA A 689 23.81 12.43 -28.52
N ILE A 690 22.47 12.53 -28.53
CA ILE A 690 21.63 12.39 -29.72
C ILE A 690 20.76 13.66 -29.82
N ALA A 691 20.82 14.31 -30.97
CA ALA A 691 20.03 15.49 -31.33
C ALA A 691 18.95 15.12 -32.37
N ALA A 692 18.07 16.09 -32.67
CA ALA A 692 16.86 15.90 -33.45
C ALA A 692 17.05 15.93 -34.98
N LEU A 693 16.12 15.25 -35.66
CA LEU A 693 15.64 15.39 -37.05
C LEU A 693 14.10 15.27 -36.91
N VAL A 694 13.20 16.11 -37.42
CA VAL A 694 13.14 16.91 -38.67
C VAL A 694 13.18 16.04 -39.93
N ASP A 695 12.02 15.48 -40.25
CA ASP A 695 11.24 15.82 -41.46
C ASP A 695 9.73 15.75 -41.12
#